data_AF-A0A9D3V1Y4-F1
#
_entry.id   AF-A0A9D3V1Y4-F1
#
_cell.length_a   1.000
_cell.length_b   1.000
_cell.length_c   1.000
_cell.angle_alpha   90.00
_cell.angle_beta   90.00
_cell.angle_gamma   90.00
#
_symmetry.space_group_name_H-M   'P 1'
#
loop_
_entity.id
_entity.type
_entity.pdbx_description
1 polymer ?
#
loop_
_entity_poly.entity_id
_entity_poly.type
_entity_poly.pdbx_seq_one_letter_code
_entity_poly.pdbx_strand_id
1 'polypeptide(L)'
;MMDGVSLNTDPVVDDDADADEFEIEGDCGMAECISQSGVIQGENPLPPVVGMEFDSYEDVYYFYNCYAKEQGFGVRVSNTWYRKTKERYRGKLSCSSAGFKKKSEANRPRPETRTGCPAMIKFRLMENKRWRIIEVELDHNHLISPVSGKFYKSHKLLGIGTKRALQLDSAEEVQKVRLFRTVVIDVEGNGSVEISSGEFRSSHNQTSQLRLKDGDAQAIHNYFSHLQLIDPNFFYVVDLNEKGCLRNLFWSNTRSRVAYGYFGDVVAVDTTCLKDKYQVPLVSFIGVNHHGQSVLLGCGLLAGDTIEACTWLFRAWLTCMLGRPPQVIITDQCRTLQAAVADVFPRAFHCLCLPRIMQKVPEKLGGLYEYASIRMALNNAVYYSLRPEEFEATWEDMIHHYGLRNHVWLQMLYEDCRKWVPVYLKEIFLAGMLPTRPNEVVESFFDGYLDKHTSLKEFLDKYDQALQANHQLEVLADMESRNSGFMLQSRCYFELQLAKLYTNNILRKFETEVEGMYSCFCTRQINGEGEVITYMVREQIEVDGNRRESRGFEVLYKATEMEVLCVCGLFNFKGYLCRHALSVLHQNGIEEIPPQYVVSRWRKDVKRSYVLNHSNGGIDINNPVHRYDHLYKCIMQVVEEGRKSEVRYKDTVQALDQILKKLNLVEGRL
;
A
#
# COMPACT_ATOMS: atom_id res chain seq x y z
N MET A 1 13.34 -54.76 -63.99
CA MET A 1 13.59 -56.21 -64.21
C MET A 1 15.10 -56.39 -64.15
N MET A 2 15.70 -57.16 -63.25
CA MET A 2 15.16 -58.14 -62.30
C MET A 2 16.06 -58.20 -61.06
N ASP A 3 15.48 -58.71 -59.99
CA ASP A 3 15.88 -58.69 -58.59
C ASP A 3 17.25 -59.30 -58.23
N GLY A 4 17.71 -58.92 -57.03
CA GLY A 4 18.37 -59.84 -56.12
C GLY A 4 19.78 -59.44 -55.70
N VAL A 5 19.93 -58.86 -54.50
CA VAL A 5 21.23 -58.79 -53.82
C VAL A 5 21.07 -59.32 -52.39
N SER A 6 21.85 -60.36 -52.11
CA SER A 6 22.08 -60.96 -50.80
C SER A 6 23.46 -60.57 -50.25
N LEU A 7 23.45 -60.25 -48.96
CA LEU A 7 24.34 -60.68 -47.87
C LEU A 7 25.81 -60.22 -47.76
N ASN A 8 26.04 -59.57 -46.61
CA ASN A 8 27.12 -59.73 -45.61
C ASN A 8 28.54 -59.27 -45.95
N THR A 9 29.10 -58.35 -45.15
CA THR A 9 30.14 -58.58 -44.11
C THR A 9 30.69 -57.24 -43.58
N ASP A 10 30.78 -57.06 -42.26
CA ASP A 10 31.70 -56.10 -41.60
C ASP A 10 33.16 -56.60 -41.77
N PRO A 11 34.22 -55.74 -41.70
CA PRO A 11 34.86 -55.47 -40.39
C PRO A 11 35.66 -54.11 -40.21
N VAL A 12 35.62 -53.58 -38.98
CA VAL A 12 36.76 -53.23 -38.05
C VAL A 12 37.77 -52.08 -38.37
N VAL A 13 38.28 -51.52 -37.24
CA VAL A 13 39.51 -50.72 -36.92
C VAL A 13 39.36 -49.19 -37.07
N ASP A 14 39.23 -48.39 -35.99
CA ASP A 14 40.25 -47.88 -35.03
C ASP A 14 41.51 -47.28 -35.70
N ASP A 15 41.76 -45.98 -35.53
CA ASP A 15 42.92 -45.50 -34.76
C ASP A 15 43.04 -43.97 -34.72
N ASP A 16 43.54 -43.57 -33.57
CA ASP A 16 43.93 -42.28 -33.02
C ASP A 16 44.82 -41.34 -33.86
N ALA A 17 44.91 -40.11 -33.33
CA ALA A 17 46.10 -39.24 -33.23
C ALA A 17 46.16 -37.98 -34.11
N ASP A 18 45.86 -36.85 -33.44
CA ASP A 18 46.70 -35.66 -33.27
C ASP A 18 47.66 -35.23 -34.40
N ALA A 19 47.48 -33.98 -34.85
CA ALA A 19 48.59 -33.04 -35.01
C ALA A 19 48.07 -31.59 -35.13
N ASP A 20 48.64 -30.76 -34.25
CA ASP A 20 48.50 -29.34 -34.06
C ASP A 20 49.05 -28.45 -35.22
N GLU A 21 48.67 -27.17 -35.08
CA GLU A 21 49.40 -25.95 -35.46
C GLU A 21 49.37 -25.46 -36.92
N PHE A 22 48.77 -24.28 -37.10
CA PHE A 22 49.52 -23.06 -37.47
C PHE A 22 48.79 -21.82 -36.95
N GLU A 23 49.42 -21.15 -35.97
CA GLU A 23 49.14 -19.77 -35.58
C GLU A 23 49.75 -18.78 -36.59
N ILE A 24 49.07 -17.65 -36.79
CA ILE A 24 49.72 -16.38 -37.14
C ILE A 24 49.19 -15.32 -36.18
N GLU A 25 50.05 -14.94 -35.24
CA GLU A 25 49.93 -13.80 -34.32
C GLU A 25 50.03 -12.45 -35.04
N GLY A 26 49.37 -11.46 -34.45
CA GLY A 26 49.49 -10.04 -34.75
C GLY A 26 48.84 -9.22 -33.64
N ASP A 27 49.50 -9.21 -32.48
CA ASP A 27 49.08 -8.67 -31.19
C ASP A 27 49.31 -7.14 -31.01
N CYS A 28 48.72 -6.66 -29.90
CA CYS A 28 49.02 -5.52 -29.02
C CYS A 28 48.04 -4.34 -29.06
N GLY A 29 47.36 -3.96 -27.96
CA GLY A 29 47.38 -4.52 -26.61
C GLY A 29 46.52 -3.72 -25.63
N MET A 30 46.10 -4.38 -24.55
CA MET A 30 46.17 -3.94 -23.15
C MET A 30 45.43 -4.97 -22.25
N ALA A 31 46.21 -5.76 -21.50
CA ALA A 31 45.77 -6.41 -20.25
C ALA A 31 45.54 -5.31 -19.19
N GLU A 32 44.73 -5.42 -18.13
CA GLU A 32 44.39 -6.50 -17.21
C GLU A 32 43.04 -6.19 -16.53
N CYS A 33 42.38 -7.24 -16.00
CA CYS A 33 41.76 -7.34 -14.67
C CYS A 33 40.48 -8.19 -14.70
N ILE A 34 40.68 -9.45 -14.32
CA ILE A 34 39.64 -10.41 -13.96
C ILE A 34 38.93 -9.90 -12.70
N SER A 35 37.63 -9.63 -12.80
CA SER A 35 36.74 -9.59 -11.64
C SER A 35 35.73 -10.73 -11.74
N GLN A 36 35.84 -11.68 -10.79
CA GLN A 36 34.96 -12.81 -10.59
C GLN A 36 33.53 -12.34 -10.25
N SER A 37 32.62 -12.39 -11.22
CA SER A 37 31.16 -12.46 -11.02
C SER A 37 30.50 -12.72 -12.37
N GLY A 38 30.23 -13.99 -12.67
CA GLY A 38 29.52 -14.40 -13.88
C GLY A 38 28.07 -13.91 -13.86
N VAL A 39 27.85 -12.68 -14.32
CA VAL A 39 26.53 -12.11 -14.61
C VAL A 39 26.40 -12.01 -16.12
N ILE A 40 25.47 -12.77 -16.70
CA ILE A 40 24.98 -12.50 -18.05
C ILE A 40 23.74 -11.63 -17.89
N GLN A 41 23.90 -10.31 -18.06
CA GLN A 41 22.81 -9.41 -18.42
C GLN A 41 22.72 -9.37 -19.95
N GLY A 42 21.56 -9.74 -20.49
CA GLY A 42 21.23 -9.63 -21.92
C GLY A 42 19.80 -10.07 -22.16
N GLU A 43 19.03 -9.26 -22.89
CA GLU A 43 17.70 -9.62 -23.39
C GLU A 43 17.88 -10.76 -24.42
N ASN A 44 17.21 -11.90 -24.20
CA ASN A 44 17.21 -13.18 -24.94
C ASN A 44 18.26 -14.24 -24.48
N PRO A 45 17.86 -15.46 -24.05
CA PRO A 45 18.80 -16.55 -23.75
C PRO A 45 19.63 -16.99 -24.96
N LEU A 46 20.94 -17.05 -24.75
CA LEU A 46 21.92 -17.53 -25.74
C LEU A 46 21.57 -18.94 -26.25
N PRO A 47 21.71 -19.23 -27.57
CA PRO A 47 21.51 -20.57 -28.10
C PRO A 47 22.52 -21.55 -27.50
N PRO A 48 22.15 -22.83 -27.26
CA PRO A 48 23.07 -23.83 -26.74
C PRO A 48 24.19 -24.08 -27.76
N VAL A 49 25.44 -24.10 -27.30
CA VAL A 49 26.62 -24.39 -28.13
C VAL A 49 27.42 -25.51 -27.49
N VAL A 50 28.05 -26.35 -28.32
CA VAL A 50 29.00 -27.38 -27.87
C VAL A 50 30.15 -26.69 -27.12
N GLY A 51 30.48 -27.20 -25.93
CA GLY A 51 31.55 -26.65 -25.08
C GLY A 51 31.05 -25.84 -23.88
N MET A 52 29.79 -25.40 -23.84
CA MET A 52 29.23 -24.71 -22.67
C MET A 52 29.28 -25.59 -21.41
N GLU A 53 29.72 -25.02 -20.29
CA GLU A 53 29.90 -25.70 -19.00
C GLU A 53 28.96 -25.17 -17.91
N PHE A 54 28.47 -26.08 -17.07
CA PHE A 54 27.50 -25.81 -16.01
C PHE A 54 27.90 -26.54 -14.73
N ASP A 55 27.52 -26.00 -13.57
CA ASP A 55 27.97 -26.54 -12.28
C ASP A 55 27.11 -27.72 -11.81
N SER A 56 25.86 -27.83 -12.31
CA SER A 56 24.98 -28.95 -12.00
C SER A 56 24.18 -29.45 -13.22
N TYR A 57 23.61 -30.65 -13.10
CA TYR A 57 22.71 -31.23 -14.11
C TYR A 57 21.45 -30.36 -14.26
N GLU A 58 20.96 -29.85 -13.13
CA GLU A 58 19.79 -28.98 -13.03
C GLU A 58 20.01 -27.66 -13.77
N ASP A 59 21.23 -27.10 -13.73
CA ASP A 59 21.57 -25.88 -14.46
C ASP A 59 21.52 -26.09 -15.98
N VAL A 60 22.00 -27.24 -16.49
CA VAL A 60 21.89 -27.59 -17.91
C VAL A 60 20.41 -27.71 -18.33
N TYR A 61 19.59 -28.35 -17.48
CA TYR A 61 18.16 -28.48 -17.72
C TYR A 61 17.47 -27.12 -17.72
N TYR A 62 17.77 -26.26 -16.75
CA TYR A 62 17.25 -24.90 -16.64
C TYR A 62 17.60 -24.07 -17.87
N PHE A 63 18.87 -24.05 -18.26
CA PHE A 63 19.37 -23.33 -19.43
C PHE A 63 18.65 -23.74 -20.71
N TYR A 64 18.59 -25.04 -21.01
CA TYR A 64 17.95 -25.52 -22.25
C TYR A 64 16.43 -25.31 -22.24
N ASN A 65 15.79 -25.36 -21.07
CA ASN A 65 14.36 -25.12 -20.94
C ASN A 65 14.01 -23.62 -21.06
N CYS A 66 14.89 -22.72 -20.61
CA CYS A 66 14.79 -21.28 -20.88
C CYS A 66 14.88 -20.99 -22.38
N TYR A 67 15.89 -21.53 -23.05
CA TYR A 67 16.04 -21.44 -24.51
C TYR A 67 14.79 -21.97 -25.23
N ALA A 68 14.33 -23.17 -24.86
CA ALA A 68 13.14 -23.76 -25.47
C ALA A 68 11.85 -22.96 -25.25
N LYS A 69 11.72 -22.28 -24.10
CA LYS A 69 10.56 -21.44 -23.78
C LYS A 69 10.47 -20.24 -24.70
N GLU A 70 11.61 -19.60 -24.96
CA GLU A 70 11.69 -18.45 -25.87
C GLU A 70 11.45 -18.89 -27.32
N GLN A 71 12.09 -19.99 -27.74
CA GLN A 71 11.93 -20.52 -29.10
C GLN A 71 10.55 -21.15 -29.35
N GLY A 72 9.80 -21.47 -28.29
CA GLY A 72 8.39 -21.90 -28.39
C GLY A 72 8.17 -23.42 -28.48
N PHE A 73 9.07 -24.23 -27.93
CA PHE A 73 8.94 -25.70 -27.89
C PHE A 73 9.08 -26.26 -26.46
N GLY A 74 8.61 -27.49 -26.22
CA GLY A 74 8.74 -28.16 -24.92
C GLY A 74 10.00 -29.03 -24.83
N VAL A 75 10.58 -29.14 -23.62
CA VAL A 75 11.76 -30.00 -23.38
C VAL A 75 11.36 -31.29 -22.69
N ARG A 76 11.97 -32.40 -23.11
CA ARG A 76 11.86 -33.70 -22.43
C ARG A 76 13.24 -34.28 -22.12
N VAL A 77 13.35 -34.94 -20.98
CA VAL A 77 14.49 -35.81 -20.69
C VAL A 77 14.34 -37.08 -21.53
N SER A 78 15.25 -37.32 -22.46
CA SER A 78 15.20 -38.48 -23.35
C SER A 78 15.95 -39.66 -22.76
N ASN A 79 17.22 -39.45 -22.40
CA ASN A 79 18.06 -40.45 -21.75
C ASN A 79 18.89 -39.82 -20.64
N THR A 80 19.17 -40.59 -19.59
CA THR A 80 20.10 -40.25 -18.52
C THR A 80 20.92 -41.49 -18.21
N TRP A 81 22.25 -41.36 -18.20
CA TRP A 81 23.16 -42.47 -17.91
C TRP A 81 23.82 -42.30 -16.54
N TYR A 82 23.96 -43.43 -15.85
CA TYR A 82 24.49 -43.50 -14.49
C TYR A 82 25.74 -44.39 -14.45
N ARG A 83 26.71 -44.02 -13.61
CA ARG A 83 27.85 -44.87 -13.26
C ARG A 83 27.38 -46.01 -12.35
N LYS A 84 28.22 -47.04 -12.15
CA LYS A 84 27.95 -48.14 -11.21
C LYS A 84 27.70 -47.65 -9.78
N THR A 85 28.22 -46.47 -9.43
CA THR A 85 28.03 -45.76 -8.16
C THR A 85 26.69 -45.03 -8.02
N LYS A 86 25.76 -45.19 -8.98
CA LYS A 86 24.48 -44.45 -9.08
C LYS A 86 24.61 -42.93 -9.30
N GLU A 87 25.80 -42.44 -9.63
CA GLU A 87 26.02 -41.04 -10.00
C GLU A 87 25.69 -40.80 -11.49
N ARG A 88 24.96 -39.73 -11.80
CA ARG A 88 24.66 -39.32 -13.18
C ARG A 88 25.94 -38.79 -13.83
N TYR A 89 26.27 -39.27 -15.03
CA TYR A 89 27.45 -38.77 -15.76
C TYR A 89 27.14 -38.32 -17.19
N ARG A 90 25.94 -38.59 -17.72
CA ARG A 90 25.54 -38.15 -19.07
C ARG A 90 24.02 -37.95 -19.15
N GLY A 91 23.58 -36.97 -19.93
CA GLY A 91 22.17 -36.67 -20.18
C GLY A 91 21.89 -36.31 -21.64
N LYS A 92 20.66 -36.56 -22.08
CA LYS A 92 20.11 -36.10 -23.37
C LYS A 92 18.74 -35.44 -23.16
N LEU A 93 18.62 -34.17 -23.52
CA LEU A 93 17.35 -33.44 -23.57
C LEU A 93 16.93 -33.30 -25.03
N SER A 94 15.66 -33.55 -25.35
CA SER A 94 15.14 -33.38 -26.72
C SER A 94 13.86 -32.55 -26.72
N CYS A 95 13.42 -32.12 -27.91
CA CYS A 95 12.10 -31.54 -28.11
C CYS A 95 10.98 -32.52 -27.69
N SER A 96 9.86 -31.99 -27.18
CA SER A 96 8.66 -32.75 -26.83
C SER A 96 8.10 -33.57 -28.00
N SER A 97 8.27 -33.08 -29.23
CA SER A 97 7.80 -33.73 -30.47
C SER A 97 8.75 -34.82 -30.99
N ALA A 98 9.84 -35.13 -30.28
CA ALA A 98 10.87 -36.06 -30.76
C ALA A 98 10.43 -37.55 -30.76
N GLY A 99 11.01 -38.36 -31.64
CA GLY A 99 10.67 -39.79 -31.85
C GLY A 99 9.25 -40.04 -32.37
N PHE A 100 8.86 -41.30 -32.54
CA PHE A 100 7.56 -41.71 -33.09
C PHE A 100 6.78 -42.57 -32.09
N LYS A 101 5.44 -42.47 -32.08
CA LYS A 101 4.59 -43.31 -31.24
C LYS A 101 4.35 -44.66 -31.93
N LYS A 102 4.30 -45.76 -31.16
CA LYS A 102 3.84 -47.06 -31.68
C LYS A 102 2.32 -47.02 -31.88
N LYS A 103 1.81 -47.55 -32.99
CA LYS A 103 0.37 -47.60 -33.29
C LYS A 103 -0.37 -48.32 -32.14
N SER A 104 -1.42 -47.68 -31.65
CA SER A 104 -2.28 -48.18 -30.57
C SER A 104 -3.64 -48.56 -31.15
N GLU A 105 -4.09 -49.79 -30.97
CA GLU A 105 -5.44 -50.26 -31.37
C GLU A 105 -6.54 -49.81 -30.39
N ALA A 106 -6.47 -48.55 -29.92
CA ALA A 106 -7.45 -48.03 -28.97
C ALA A 106 -8.58 -47.28 -29.71
N ASN A 107 -9.83 -47.55 -29.36
CA ASN A 107 -11.05 -46.97 -29.96
C ASN A 107 -11.18 -45.43 -29.87
N ARG A 108 -10.24 -44.73 -29.19
CA ARG A 108 -10.09 -43.27 -29.22
C ARG A 108 -8.60 -42.88 -29.22
N PRO A 109 -7.97 -42.73 -30.39
CA PRO A 109 -6.58 -42.30 -30.45
C PRO A 109 -6.45 -40.83 -30.01
N ARG A 110 -5.61 -40.56 -29.00
CA ARG A 110 -5.17 -39.19 -28.68
C ARG A 110 -4.41 -38.59 -29.88
N PRO A 111 -4.54 -37.28 -30.16
CA PRO A 111 -3.83 -36.62 -31.25
C PRO A 111 -2.32 -36.93 -31.26
N GLU A 112 -1.78 -37.23 -32.44
CA GLU A 112 -0.36 -37.54 -32.65
C GLU A 112 0.47 -36.26 -32.50
N THR A 113 1.23 -36.16 -31.40
CA THR A 113 2.06 -34.98 -31.08
C THR A 113 3.56 -35.22 -31.37
N ARG A 114 3.90 -36.38 -31.95
CA ARG A 114 5.28 -36.85 -32.13
C ARG A 114 5.61 -36.94 -33.62
N THR A 115 6.44 -36.02 -34.10
CA THR A 115 6.82 -35.87 -35.52
C THR A 115 8.21 -36.44 -35.82
N GLY A 116 8.90 -37.02 -34.84
CA GLY A 116 10.29 -37.46 -35.02
C GLY A 116 11.31 -36.31 -34.96
N CYS A 117 10.96 -35.18 -34.34
CA CYS A 117 11.81 -33.98 -34.27
C CYS A 117 13.26 -34.30 -33.81
N PRO A 118 14.30 -33.82 -34.54
CA PRO A 118 15.70 -34.13 -34.22
C PRO A 118 16.28 -33.21 -33.13
N ALA A 119 15.70 -32.02 -32.91
CA ALA A 119 16.19 -31.02 -31.95
C ALA A 119 16.47 -31.59 -30.54
N MET A 120 17.72 -31.47 -30.11
CA MET A 120 18.24 -32.05 -28.87
C MET A 120 19.58 -31.47 -28.44
N ILE A 121 19.91 -31.66 -27.16
CA ILE A 121 21.26 -31.49 -26.63
C ILE A 121 21.71 -32.75 -25.88
N LYS A 122 23.00 -33.07 -25.96
CA LYS A 122 23.67 -34.07 -25.10
C LYS A 122 24.75 -33.39 -24.29
N PHE A 123 24.90 -33.82 -23.05
CA PHE A 123 25.85 -33.25 -22.10
C PHE A 123 26.40 -34.34 -21.16
N ARG A 124 27.62 -34.16 -20.68
CA ARG A 124 28.32 -35.11 -19.81
C ARG A 124 29.03 -34.43 -18.65
N LEU A 125 29.21 -35.16 -17.55
CA LEU A 125 30.01 -34.74 -16.40
C LEU A 125 31.50 -34.93 -16.74
N MET A 126 32.27 -33.86 -16.64
CA MET A 126 33.72 -33.81 -16.88
C MET A 126 34.50 -34.08 -15.59
N GLU A 127 35.81 -34.32 -15.70
CA GLU A 127 36.67 -34.65 -14.54
C GLU A 127 36.76 -33.51 -13.52
N ASN A 128 36.64 -32.26 -13.98
CA ASN A 128 36.54 -31.06 -13.15
C ASN A 128 35.19 -30.92 -12.40
N LYS A 129 34.36 -31.97 -12.41
CA LYS A 129 33.00 -32.01 -11.82
C LYS A 129 32.00 -31.02 -12.42
N ARG A 130 32.26 -30.46 -13.60
CA ARG A 130 31.33 -29.60 -14.34
C ARG A 130 30.65 -30.37 -15.47
N TRP A 131 29.43 -29.99 -15.79
CA TRP A 131 28.64 -30.56 -16.88
C TRP A 131 28.88 -29.79 -18.17
N ARG A 132 29.36 -30.46 -19.22
CA ARG A 132 29.66 -29.84 -20.51
C ARG A 132 28.70 -30.33 -21.60
N ILE A 133 28.17 -29.42 -22.42
CA ILE A 133 27.40 -29.76 -23.64
C ILE A 133 28.36 -30.31 -24.69
N ILE A 134 28.07 -31.50 -25.20
CA ILE A 134 28.93 -32.23 -26.17
C ILE A 134 28.31 -32.35 -27.55
N GLU A 135 27.00 -32.16 -27.68
CA GLU A 135 26.28 -32.29 -28.96
C GLU A 135 25.03 -31.42 -28.91
N VAL A 136 24.76 -30.70 -29.98
CA VAL A 136 23.60 -29.81 -30.13
C VAL A 136 23.02 -29.99 -31.52
N GLU A 137 21.69 -30.12 -31.61
CA GLU A 137 20.90 -30.10 -32.83
C GLU A 137 19.72 -29.15 -32.57
N LEU A 138 19.62 -28.10 -33.38
CA LEU A 138 18.63 -27.03 -33.20
C LEU A 138 17.51 -27.09 -34.24
N ASP A 139 17.65 -27.88 -35.29
CA ASP A 139 16.67 -27.90 -36.36
C ASP A 139 15.39 -28.63 -35.92
N HIS A 140 14.24 -27.97 -36.17
CA HIS A 140 12.92 -28.51 -35.89
C HIS A 140 12.23 -28.91 -37.19
N ASN A 141 11.61 -30.10 -37.19
CA ASN A 141 10.79 -30.57 -38.31
C ASN A 141 9.29 -30.22 -38.16
N HIS A 142 8.97 -29.30 -37.26
CA HIS A 142 7.62 -28.81 -36.99
C HIS A 142 7.68 -27.32 -36.65
N LEU A 143 6.56 -26.61 -36.82
CA LEU A 143 6.47 -25.20 -36.48
C LEU A 143 6.73 -25.00 -34.97
N ILE A 144 7.55 -24.00 -34.66
CA ILE A 144 7.80 -23.48 -33.31
C ILE A 144 7.33 -22.02 -33.28
N SER A 145 6.65 -21.62 -32.20
CA SER A 145 6.14 -20.25 -32.05
C SER A 145 6.27 -19.80 -30.59
N PRO A 146 6.79 -18.59 -30.32
CA PRO A 146 6.94 -18.05 -28.97
C PRO A 146 5.61 -17.99 -28.20
N VAL A 147 4.49 -17.84 -28.91
CA VAL A 147 3.13 -17.83 -28.34
C VAL A 147 2.73 -19.21 -27.81
N SER A 148 3.23 -20.29 -28.44
CA SER A 148 2.98 -21.68 -28.05
C SER A 148 3.80 -22.13 -26.84
N GLY A 149 4.91 -21.43 -26.52
CA GLY A 149 5.81 -21.75 -25.41
C GLY A 149 5.14 -21.75 -24.03
N LYS A 150 4.01 -21.04 -23.84
CA LYS A 150 3.32 -20.99 -22.53
C LYS A 150 2.55 -22.27 -22.17
N PHE A 151 2.34 -23.18 -23.13
CA PHE A 151 1.46 -24.34 -22.96
C PHE A 151 2.20 -25.66 -22.65
N TYR A 152 3.53 -25.71 -22.74
CA TYR A 152 4.29 -26.93 -22.45
C TYR A 152 4.53 -27.12 -20.94
N LYS A 153 4.30 -28.35 -20.45
CA LYS A 153 4.46 -28.70 -19.04
C LYS A 153 5.88 -28.47 -18.50
N SER A 154 6.92 -28.58 -19.35
CA SER A 154 8.31 -28.32 -18.94
C SER A 154 8.51 -26.88 -18.45
N HIS A 155 7.74 -25.93 -18.97
CA HIS A 155 7.86 -24.51 -18.63
C HIS A 155 7.11 -24.10 -17.37
N LYS A 156 6.26 -24.99 -16.83
CA LYS A 156 5.52 -24.77 -15.58
C LYS A 156 6.36 -25.01 -14.32
N LEU A 157 7.52 -25.68 -14.44
CA LEU A 157 8.40 -26.07 -13.31
C LEU A 157 9.51 -25.05 -12.97
N LEU A 158 9.70 -23.99 -13.78
CA LEU A 158 10.76 -22.98 -13.55
C LEU A 158 10.49 -22.01 -12.37
N GLY A 159 9.32 -22.08 -11.74
CA GLY A 159 8.88 -21.09 -10.76
C GLY A 159 9.27 -21.37 -9.29
N ILE A 160 9.76 -22.56 -8.95
CA ILE A 160 9.90 -22.97 -7.54
C ILE A 160 11.20 -23.74 -7.32
N GLY A 161 12.11 -23.14 -6.54
CA GLY A 161 13.23 -23.81 -5.89
C GLY A 161 14.54 -23.81 -6.66
N THR A 162 15.38 -22.80 -6.43
CA THR A 162 16.76 -22.90 -5.93
C THR A 162 17.39 -21.49 -6.00
N LYS A 163 17.16 -20.66 -4.98
CA LYS A 163 18.10 -19.59 -4.63
C LYS A 163 18.61 -19.91 -3.23
N ARG A 164 19.77 -20.57 -3.17
CA ARG A 164 20.54 -20.63 -1.92
C ARG A 164 20.94 -19.20 -1.58
N ALA A 165 20.67 -18.81 -0.35
CA ALA A 165 21.14 -17.58 0.23
C ALA A 165 22.67 -17.51 0.17
N LEU A 166 23.20 -16.37 -0.25
CA LEU A 166 24.55 -15.94 0.09
C LEU A 166 24.42 -14.64 0.89
N GLN A 167 24.95 -14.67 2.11
CA GLN A 167 25.14 -13.51 2.96
C GLN A 167 26.13 -12.56 2.30
N LEU A 168 25.79 -11.27 2.27
CA LEU A 168 26.74 -10.19 2.11
C LEU A 168 26.29 -9.03 3.00
N ASP A 169 27.11 -8.78 4.03
CA ASP A 169 27.11 -7.52 4.77
C ASP A 169 27.55 -6.39 3.84
N SER A 170 26.66 -5.43 3.58
CA SER A 170 26.98 -4.00 3.51
C SER A 170 25.69 -3.20 3.32
N ALA A 171 25.68 -2.02 3.94
CA ALA A 171 24.54 -1.16 4.18
C ALA A 171 23.84 -0.60 2.93
N GLU A 172 22.57 -0.20 3.15
CA GLU A 172 21.75 0.68 2.30
C GLU A 172 21.33 0.15 0.92
N GLU A 173 20.35 -0.75 0.89
CA GLU A 173 19.48 -0.90 -0.28
C GLU A 173 17.99 -0.95 0.12
N VAL A 174 17.29 0.11 -0.28
CA VAL A 174 15.84 0.27 -0.23
C VAL A 174 15.17 -0.92 -0.93
N GLN A 175 14.50 -1.77 -0.15
CA GLN A 175 13.71 -2.89 -0.66
C GLN A 175 12.60 -2.37 -1.61
N LYS A 176 12.85 -2.47 -2.92
CA LYS A 176 11.83 -2.27 -3.95
C LYS A 176 10.76 -3.35 -3.79
N VAL A 177 9.61 -2.97 -3.23
CA VAL A 177 8.39 -3.76 -3.26
C VAL A 177 8.03 -4.03 -4.73
N ARG A 178 8.16 -5.28 -5.18
CA ARG A 178 7.70 -5.71 -6.51
C ARG A 178 6.16 -5.69 -6.49
N LEU A 179 5.58 -4.67 -7.12
CA LEU A 179 4.14 -4.54 -7.34
C LEU A 179 3.71 -5.55 -8.41
N PHE A 180 2.99 -6.60 -8.01
CA PHE A 180 2.30 -7.46 -8.97
C PHE A 180 0.98 -6.82 -9.35
N ARG A 181 0.89 -6.29 -10.57
CA ARG A 181 -0.40 -5.98 -11.20
C ARG A 181 -0.91 -7.26 -11.87
N THR A 182 -2.09 -7.71 -11.44
CA THR A 182 -2.87 -8.83 -11.99
C THR A 182 -2.27 -10.23 -11.80
N VAL A 183 -2.70 -10.91 -10.73
CA VAL A 183 -2.73 -12.38 -10.69
C VAL A 183 -4.14 -12.81 -11.05
N VAL A 184 -4.31 -13.40 -12.23
CA VAL A 184 -5.52 -14.18 -12.55
C VAL A 184 -5.47 -15.42 -11.66
N ILE A 185 -6.46 -15.58 -10.79
CA ILE A 185 -6.63 -16.79 -10.00
C ILE A 185 -7.21 -17.84 -10.95
N ASP A 186 -6.39 -18.80 -11.40
CA ASP A 186 -6.89 -19.99 -12.10
C ASP A 186 -7.70 -20.84 -11.10
N VAL A 187 -9.03 -20.82 -11.26
CA VAL A 187 -9.95 -21.72 -10.56
C VAL A 187 -10.26 -22.90 -11.47
N GLU A 188 -9.37 -23.89 -11.49
CA GLU A 188 -9.74 -25.23 -11.95
C GLU A 188 -9.07 -26.28 -11.06
N GLY A 189 -9.87 -26.80 -10.13
CA GLY A 189 -9.49 -27.87 -9.23
C GLY A 189 -10.66 -28.47 -8.45
N ASN A 190 -11.84 -28.54 -9.07
CA ASN A 190 -12.95 -29.31 -8.49
C ASN A 190 -12.73 -30.79 -8.81
N GLY A 191 -12.07 -31.51 -7.90
CA GLY A 191 -11.92 -32.95 -7.93
C GLY A 191 -12.09 -33.48 -6.51
N SER A 192 -13.30 -33.95 -6.20
CA SER A 192 -13.62 -34.64 -4.95
C SER A 192 -12.69 -35.83 -4.73
N VAL A 193 -11.91 -35.80 -3.66
CA VAL A 193 -11.26 -36.99 -3.09
C VAL A 193 -11.51 -36.95 -1.59
N GLU A 194 -12.46 -37.76 -1.14
CA GLU A 194 -12.58 -38.17 0.26
C GLU A 194 -11.30 -38.90 0.67
N ILE A 195 -10.54 -38.37 1.62
CA ILE A 195 -9.58 -39.14 2.41
C ILE A 195 -9.83 -38.87 3.89
N SER A 196 -10.01 -39.98 4.59
CA SER A 196 -10.40 -40.16 5.99
C SER A 196 -9.60 -39.34 6.99
N SER A 197 -10.33 -38.94 8.04
CA SER A 197 -9.83 -38.58 9.36
C SER A 197 -8.66 -39.45 9.85
N GLY A 198 -7.54 -38.80 10.17
CA GLY A 198 -6.40 -39.40 10.84
C GLY A 198 -5.36 -38.33 11.16
N GLU A 199 -5.14 -38.10 12.45
CA GLU A 199 -4.35 -37.03 13.05
C GLU A 199 -2.88 -37.01 12.60
N PHE A 200 -2.32 -35.83 12.33
CA PHE A 200 -1.04 -35.40 12.91
C PHE A 200 -0.90 -33.87 12.77
N ARG A 201 -1.05 -33.17 13.90
CA ARG A 201 -0.74 -31.75 14.04
C ARG A 201 0.74 -31.50 13.73
N SER A 202 1.03 -30.68 12.73
CA SER A 202 2.23 -29.83 12.75
C SER A 202 1.79 -28.38 12.92
N SER A 203 1.83 -27.92 14.16
CA SER A 203 1.25 -26.68 14.68
C SER A 203 2.05 -25.41 14.34
N HIS A 204 2.92 -25.42 13.32
CA HIS A 204 3.82 -24.30 13.01
C HIS A 204 3.81 -24.06 11.49
N ASN A 205 2.78 -23.37 10.98
CA ASN A 205 2.75 -22.64 9.68
C ASN A 205 1.34 -22.08 9.34
N GLN A 206 0.50 -21.74 10.33
CA GLN A 206 -0.84 -21.17 10.11
C GLN A 206 -0.87 -19.62 10.14
N THR A 207 0.27 -18.96 10.28
CA THR A 207 0.38 -17.50 10.54
C THR A 207 0.65 -16.63 9.31
N SER A 208 0.74 -17.20 8.10
CA SER A 208 1.18 -16.47 6.90
C SER A 208 0.14 -16.36 5.77
N GLN A 209 -1.15 -16.54 6.06
CA GLN A 209 -2.23 -16.47 5.06
C GLN A 209 -3.49 -15.83 5.64
N LEU A 210 -4.24 -15.08 4.81
CA LEU A 210 -5.60 -14.65 5.12
C LEU A 210 -6.49 -15.86 5.39
N ARG A 211 -7.22 -15.81 6.50
CA ARG A 211 -8.18 -16.85 6.89
C ARG A 211 -9.51 -16.64 6.16
N LEU A 212 -9.53 -17.03 4.90
CA LEU A 212 -10.70 -16.97 4.02
C LEU A 212 -11.53 -18.26 4.12
N LYS A 213 -12.86 -18.15 4.03
CA LYS A 213 -13.76 -19.30 3.88
C LYS A 213 -13.83 -19.72 2.41
N ASP A 214 -14.37 -20.91 2.16
CA ASP A 214 -14.59 -21.40 0.81
C ASP A 214 -15.46 -20.42 0.00
N GLY A 215 -14.96 -20.01 -1.17
CA GLY A 215 -15.61 -19.04 -2.05
C GLY A 215 -15.28 -17.57 -1.77
N ASP A 216 -14.69 -17.20 -0.63
CA ASP A 216 -14.33 -15.81 -0.31
C ASP A 216 -13.29 -15.23 -1.28
N ALA A 217 -12.26 -16.01 -1.62
CA ALA A 217 -11.25 -15.60 -2.59
C ALA A 217 -11.85 -15.32 -3.98
N GLN A 218 -12.84 -16.13 -4.39
CA GLN A 218 -13.55 -15.93 -5.64
C GLN A 218 -14.46 -14.69 -5.58
N ALA A 219 -15.11 -14.45 -4.44
CA ALA A 219 -15.93 -13.25 -4.23
C ALA A 219 -15.08 -11.98 -4.35
N ILE A 220 -13.91 -11.93 -3.71
CA ILE A 220 -12.96 -10.82 -3.82
C ILE A 220 -12.53 -10.61 -5.28
N HIS A 221 -12.14 -11.69 -5.97
CA HIS A 221 -11.70 -11.60 -7.36
C HIS A 221 -12.81 -11.07 -8.28
N ASN A 222 -14.03 -11.60 -8.16
CA ASN A 222 -15.17 -11.16 -8.94
C ASN A 222 -15.50 -9.69 -8.67
N TYR A 223 -15.48 -9.31 -7.39
CA TYR A 223 -15.76 -7.94 -6.96
C TYR A 223 -14.74 -6.94 -7.52
N PHE A 224 -13.44 -7.20 -7.40
CA PHE A 224 -12.43 -6.30 -7.97
C PHE A 224 -12.39 -6.30 -9.49
N SER A 225 -12.64 -7.44 -10.13
CA SER A 225 -12.79 -7.50 -11.59
C SER A 225 -13.95 -6.62 -12.04
N HIS A 226 -15.08 -6.66 -11.33
CA HIS A 226 -16.23 -5.81 -11.58
C HIS A 226 -15.91 -4.31 -11.37
N LEU A 227 -15.28 -3.96 -10.24
CA LEU A 227 -14.89 -2.58 -9.97
C LEU A 227 -13.89 -2.04 -11.00
N GLN A 228 -12.94 -2.86 -11.45
CA GLN A 228 -11.98 -2.45 -12.48
C GLN A 228 -12.63 -2.24 -13.86
N LEU A 229 -13.73 -2.94 -14.16
CA LEU A 229 -14.52 -2.71 -15.37
C LEU A 229 -15.32 -1.40 -15.30
N ILE A 230 -15.84 -1.04 -14.12
CA ILE A 230 -16.60 0.20 -13.91
C ILE A 230 -15.68 1.42 -13.78
N ASP A 231 -14.56 1.25 -13.08
CA ASP A 231 -13.60 2.29 -12.73
C ASP A 231 -12.19 1.85 -13.19
N PRO A 232 -11.73 2.26 -14.39
CA PRO A 232 -10.41 1.91 -14.92
C PRO A 232 -9.24 2.35 -14.03
N ASN A 233 -9.47 3.32 -13.14
CA ASN A 233 -8.49 3.89 -12.23
C ASN A 233 -8.58 3.30 -10.81
N PHE A 234 -9.49 2.32 -10.60
CA PHE A 234 -9.50 1.47 -9.41
C PHE A 234 -8.14 0.79 -9.25
N PHE A 235 -7.58 0.91 -8.05
CA PHE A 235 -6.26 0.39 -7.72
C PHE A 235 -6.40 -0.69 -6.67
N TYR A 236 -5.81 -1.86 -6.92
CA TYR A 236 -5.65 -2.91 -5.92
C TYR A 236 -4.31 -3.61 -6.09
N VAL A 237 -3.76 -4.12 -4.99
CA VAL A 237 -2.51 -4.88 -4.95
C VAL A 237 -2.70 -6.07 -4.02
N VAL A 238 -2.16 -7.20 -4.44
CA VAL A 238 -2.26 -8.49 -3.77
C VAL A 238 -0.86 -8.94 -3.35
N ASP A 239 -0.71 -9.34 -2.09
CA ASP A 239 0.47 -10.02 -1.57
C ASP A 239 0.20 -11.52 -1.45
N LEU A 240 1.03 -12.33 -2.10
CA LEU A 240 0.96 -13.79 -2.05
C LEU A 240 2.15 -14.33 -1.28
N ASN A 241 1.91 -15.35 -0.45
CA ASN A 241 2.99 -16.08 0.18
C ASN A 241 3.70 -17.03 -0.82
N GLU A 242 4.77 -17.68 -0.37
CA GLU A 242 5.58 -18.60 -1.20
C GLU A 242 4.78 -19.77 -1.80
N LYS A 243 3.64 -20.12 -1.19
CA LYS A 243 2.73 -21.18 -1.65
C LYS A 243 1.67 -20.66 -2.64
N GLY A 244 1.74 -19.38 -3.01
CA GLY A 244 0.76 -18.70 -3.86
C GLY A 244 -0.54 -18.34 -3.16
N CYS A 245 -0.62 -18.44 -1.83
CA CYS A 245 -1.83 -18.14 -1.10
C CYS A 245 -1.90 -16.66 -0.68
N LEU A 246 -3.10 -16.08 -0.68
CA LEU A 246 -3.33 -14.67 -0.36
C LEU A 246 -2.93 -14.34 1.09
N ARG A 247 -1.96 -13.43 1.24
CA ARG A 247 -1.46 -12.98 2.54
C ARG A 247 -1.99 -11.61 2.93
N ASN A 248 -1.88 -10.63 2.03
CA ASN A 248 -2.37 -9.28 2.28
C ASN A 248 -3.03 -8.74 1.01
N LEU A 249 -3.93 -7.79 1.19
CA LEU A 249 -4.67 -7.17 0.11
C LEU A 249 -4.85 -5.69 0.41
N PHE A 250 -4.70 -4.85 -0.61
CA PHE A 250 -4.96 -3.41 -0.52
C PHE A 250 -5.78 -2.97 -1.73
N TRP A 251 -6.72 -2.05 -1.54
CA TRP A 251 -7.47 -1.43 -2.62
C TRP A 251 -7.93 0.00 -2.31
N SER A 252 -8.15 0.79 -3.37
CA SER A 252 -8.71 2.13 -3.32
C SER A 252 -9.42 2.44 -4.64
N ASN A 253 -10.58 3.09 -4.55
CA ASN A 253 -11.27 3.61 -5.73
C ASN A 253 -10.64 4.94 -6.21
N THR A 254 -11.04 5.38 -7.40
CA THR A 254 -10.54 6.62 -8.01
C THR A 254 -10.85 7.86 -7.19
N ARG A 255 -12.06 7.92 -6.62
CA ARG A 255 -12.48 9.09 -5.82
C ARG A 255 -11.64 9.25 -4.57
N SER A 256 -11.36 8.18 -3.84
CA SER A 256 -10.48 8.14 -2.67
C SER A 256 -9.08 8.65 -2.98
N ARG A 257 -8.52 8.25 -4.13
CA ARG A 257 -7.20 8.71 -4.61
C ARG A 257 -7.19 10.21 -4.92
N VAL A 258 -8.26 10.73 -5.53
CA VAL A 258 -8.40 12.16 -5.80
C VAL A 258 -8.65 12.95 -4.51
N ALA A 259 -9.47 12.41 -3.60
CA ALA A 259 -9.75 13.01 -2.30
C ALA A 259 -8.49 13.16 -1.44
N TYR A 260 -7.56 12.20 -1.51
CA TYR A 260 -6.25 12.32 -0.87
C TYR A 260 -5.48 13.57 -1.30
N GLY A 261 -5.61 13.98 -2.57
CA GLY A 261 -4.98 15.21 -3.06
C GLY A 261 -5.46 16.49 -2.37
N TYR A 262 -6.65 16.49 -1.78
CA TYR A 262 -7.21 17.63 -1.04
C TYR A 262 -7.15 17.46 0.48
N PHE A 263 -7.19 16.21 0.96
CA PHE A 263 -7.43 15.89 2.37
C PHE A 263 -6.40 14.92 2.96
N GLY A 264 -5.25 14.75 2.31
CA GLY A 264 -4.18 13.83 2.70
C GLY A 264 -3.15 14.41 3.68
N ASP A 265 -3.31 15.64 4.13
CA ASP A 265 -2.51 16.30 5.19
C ASP A 265 -2.59 15.54 6.53
N VAL A 266 -3.79 15.13 6.95
CA VAL A 266 -4.02 14.32 8.16
C VAL A 266 -4.75 13.03 7.80
N VAL A 267 -4.16 11.88 8.14
CA VAL A 267 -4.75 10.56 7.86
C VAL A 267 -4.82 9.73 9.13
N ALA A 268 -6.00 9.24 9.46
CA ALA A 268 -6.19 8.25 10.52
C ALA A 268 -6.22 6.83 9.94
N VAL A 269 -5.56 5.91 10.63
CA VAL A 269 -5.56 4.48 10.31
C VAL A 269 -6.42 3.77 11.35
N ASP A 270 -7.61 3.34 10.93
CA ASP A 270 -8.51 2.55 11.76
C ASP A 270 -8.23 1.06 11.53
N THR A 271 -7.67 0.37 12.53
CA THR A 271 -7.41 -1.08 12.47
C THR A 271 -8.52 -1.92 13.10
N THR A 272 -9.56 -1.27 13.63
CA THR A 272 -10.60 -1.92 14.43
C THR A 272 -11.72 -2.50 13.58
N CYS A 273 -11.73 -2.27 12.27
CA CYS A 273 -12.89 -2.63 11.45
C CYS A 273 -13.23 -4.12 11.51
N LEU A 274 -12.30 -5.03 11.86
CA LEU A 274 -12.64 -6.47 12.07
C LEU A 274 -11.83 -7.26 13.12
N LYS A 275 -10.94 -6.66 13.93
CA LYS A 275 -9.98 -7.41 14.78
C LYS A 275 -10.57 -8.43 15.77
N ASP A 276 -11.73 -8.14 16.37
CA ASP A 276 -12.36 -9.06 17.33
C ASP A 276 -13.32 -10.06 16.68
N LYS A 277 -13.66 -9.89 15.39
CA LYS A 277 -14.88 -10.49 14.81
C LYS A 277 -14.62 -11.32 13.54
N TYR A 278 -13.53 -11.04 12.84
CA TYR A 278 -13.08 -11.84 11.72
C TYR A 278 -11.65 -12.24 11.98
N GLN A 279 -11.30 -13.45 11.57
CA GLN A 279 -9.93 -13.93 11.66
C GLN A 279 -9.00 -13.22 10.63
N VAL A 280 -9.39 -12.04 10.14
CA VAL A 280 -8.73 -11.18 9.14
C VAL A 280 -8.88 -9.70 9.56
N PRO A 281 -7.80 -9.04 10.01
CA PRO A 281 -7.78 -7.60 10.24
C PRO A 281 -8.09 -6.76 8.99
N LEU A 282 -9.12 -5.91 9.06
CA LEU A 282 -9.38 -4.83 8.09
C LEU A 282 -8.78 -3.53 8.61
N VAL A 283 -8.00 -2.88 7.75
CA VAL A 283 -7.37 -1.59 7.99
C VAL A 283 -7.92 -0.58 7.01
N SER A 284 -8.42 0.54 7.53
CA SER A 284 -9.01 1.62 6.74
C SER A 284 -8.19 2.90 6.90
N PHE A 285 -7.88 3.56 5.78
CA PHE A 285 -7.26 4.89 5.77
C PHE A 285 -8.36 5.94 5.66
N ILE A 286 -8.45 6.84 6.63
CA ILE A 286 -9.55 7.80 6.77
C ILE A 286 -8.96 9.21 6.79
N GLY A 287 -9.53 10.10 5.98
CA GLY A 287 -9.31 11.54 6.06
C GLY A 287 -10.60 12.26 6.44
N VAL A 288 -10.58 13.59 6.38
CA VAL A 288 -11.76 14.44 6.61
C VAL A 288 -11.96 15.38 5.43
N ASN A 289 -13.17 15.49 4.87
CA ASN A 289 -13.46 16.43 3.77
C ASN A 289 -13.66 17.87 4.28
N HIS A 290 -13.95 18.80 3.37
CA HIS A 290 -14.19 20.23 3.66
C HIS A 290 -15.46 20.53 4.48
N HIS A 291 -16.30 19.52 4.73
CA HIS A 291 -17.44 19.60 5.64
C HIS A 291 -17.15 19.05 7.04
N GLY A 292 -15.95 18.53 7.27
CA GLY A 292 -15.61 17.87 8.54
C GLY A 292 -16.18 16.45 8.65
N GLN A 293 -16.52 15.81 7.53
CA GLN A 293 -17.04 14.44 7.46
C GLN A 293 -15.90 13.46 7.11
N SER A 294 -15.97 12.24 7.61
CA SER A 294 -15.00 11.17 7.31
C SER A 294 -14.98 10.84 5.81
N VAL A 295 -13.80 10.61 5.26
CA VAL A 295 -13.59 10.18 3.86
C VAL A 295 -12.70 8.96 3.85
N LEU A 296 -13.14 7.91 3.15
CA LEU A 296 -12.31 6.73 2.96
C LEU A 296 -11.25 6.98 1.88
N LEU A 297 -9.99 6.73 2.22
CA LEU A 297 -8.81 6.91 1.37
C LEU A 297 -8.21 5.57 0.91
N GLY A 298 -8.82 4.45 1.26
CA GLY A 298 -8.41 3.11 0.88
C GLY A 298 -8.57 2.12 2.04
N CYS A 299 -8.56 0.84 1.70
CA CYS A 299 -8.68 -0.26 2.65
C CYS A 299 -7.66 -1.36 2.37
N GLY A 300 -7.35 -2.16 3.39
CA GLY A 300 -6.60 -3.38 3.23
C GLY A 300 -6.99 -4.47 4.20
N LEU A 301 -6.81 -5.72 3.78
CA LEU A 301 -6.95 -6.91 4.61
C LEU A 301 -5.56 -7.50 4.88
N LEU A 302 -5.26 -7.79 6.14
CA LEU A 302 -3.97 -8.34 6.57
C LEU A 302 -4.11 -9.77 7.09
N ALA A 303 -3.12 -10.63 6.84
CA ALA A 303 -3.06 -11.96 7.44
C ALA A 303 -2.84 -11.93 8.96
N GLY A 304 -2.33 -10.82 9.51
CA GLY A 304 -2.13 -10.64 10.93
C GLY A 304 -1.41 -9.33 11.28
N ASP A 305 -1.26 -9.09 12.58
CA ASP A 305 -0.69 -7.87 13.16
C ASP A 305 0.85 -7.91 13.22
N THR A 306 1.50 -8.23 12.09
CA THR A 306 2.96 -8.30 11.96
C THR A 306 3.53 -7.00 11.38
N ILE A 307 4.77 -6.64 11.74
CA ILE A 307 5.40 -5.39 11.28
C ILE A 307 5.52 -5.42 9.75
N GLU A 308 5.85 -6.57 9.19
CA GLU A 308 6.01 -6.79 7.75
C GLU A 308 4.68 -6.57 7.02
N ALA A 309 3.56 -7.08 7.55
CA ALA A 309 2.24 -6.89 6.94
C ALA A 309 1.80 -5.43 6.97
N CYS A 310 1.98 -4.74 8.10
CA CYS A 310 1.66 -3.31 8.21
C CYS A 310 2.57 -2.46 7.31
N THR A 311 3.85 -2.76 7.25
CA THR A 311 4.83 -2.08 6.38
C THR A 311 4.47 -2.27 4.91
N TRP A 312 4.12 -3.50 4.49
CA TRP A 312 3.64 -3.77 3.15
C TRP A 312 2.40 -2.94 2.82
N LEU A 313 1.42 -2.90 3.72
CA LEU A 313 0.18 -2.15 3.52
C LEU A 313 0.43 -0.65 3.38
N PHE A 314 1.26 -0.07 4.26
CA PHE A 314 1.61 1.35 4.19
C PHE A 314 2.38 1.69 2.92
N ARG A 315 3.30 0.83 2.46
CA ARG A 315 3.99 1.01 1.17
C ARG A 315 3.05 0.88 -0.02
N ALA A 316 2.11 -0.07 0.02
CA ALA A 316 1.09 -0.24 -1.03
C ALA A 316 0.15 0.99 -1.11
N TRP A 317 -0.32 1.48 0.04
CA TRP A 317 -1.14 2.68 0.13
C TRP A 317 -0.36 3.93 -0.33
N LEU A 318 0.88 4.12 0.12
CA LEU A 318 1.74 5.23 -0.31
C LEU A 318 1.97 5.21 -1.83
N THR A 319 2.17 4.03 -2.41
CA THR A 319 2.29 3.87 -3.87
C THR A 319 0.99 4.28 -4.57
N CYS A 320 -0.16 3.86 -4.05
CA CYS A 320 -1.47 4.25 -4.57
C CYS A 320 -1.68 5.77 -4.54
N MET A 321 -1.11 6.43 -3.53
CA MET A 321 -1.07 7.88 -3.34
C MET A 321 0.12 8.58 -4.03
N LEU A 322 0.75 7.91 -5.01
CA LEU A 322 1.80 8.46 -5.87
C LEU A 322 3.06 8.88 -5.10
N GLY A 323 3.38 8.15 -4.03
CA GLY A 323 4.57 8.42 -3.21
C GLY A 323 4.45 9.67 -2.35
N ARG A 324 3.26 10.27 -2.22
CA ARG A 324 3.02 11.44 -1.37
C ARG A 324 2.61 10.97 0.03
N PRO A 325 3.46 11.15 1.07
CA PRO A 325 3.09 10.80 2.44
C PRO A 325 2.22 11.88 3.09
N PRO A 326 1.41 11.53 4.10
CA PRO A 326 0.67 12.51 4.89
C PRO A 326 1.62 13.34 5.76
N GLN A 327 1.16 14.50 6.24
CA GLN A 327 1.92 15.30 7.20
C GLN A 327 1.76 14.73 8.61
N VAL A 328 0.56 14.27 8.94
CA VAL A 328 0.23 13.64 10.21
C VAL A 328 -0.46 12.31 9.97
N ILE A 329 -0.03 11.28 10.69
CA ILE A 329 -0.68 9.97 10.71
C ILE A 329 -1.16 9.66 12.13
N ILE A 330 -2.43 9.29 12.26
CA ILE A 330 -3.06 8.94 13.55
C ILE A 330 -3.31 7.43 13.55
N THR A 331 -2.79 6.69 14.51
CA THR A 331 -3.01 5.23 14.60
C THR A 331 -3.46 4.80 15.99
N ASP A 332 -3.94 3.57 16.12
CA ASP A 332 -4.13 2.95 17.44
C ASP A 332 -2.79 2.80 18.19
N GLN A 333 -2.84 2.73 19.52
CA GLN A 333 -1.68 2.38 20.36
C GLN A 333 -1.31 0.90 20.11
N CYS A 334 -0.36 0.68 19.20
CA CYS A 334 0.15 -0.63 18.81
C CYS A 334 1.62 -0.53 18.37
N ARG A 335 2.53 -1.29 19.00
CA ARG A 335 3.96 -1.27 18.65
C ARG A 335 4.23 -1.67 17.20
N THR A 336 3.45 -2.59 16.65
CA THR A 336 3.53 -2.99 15.24
C THR A 336 3.27 -1.82 14.29
N LEU A 337 2.21 -1.05 14.55
CA LEU A 337 1.87 0.13 13.75
C LEU A 337 2.92 1.23 13.93
N GLN A 338 3.37 1.48 15.16
CA GLN A 338 4.43 2.47 15.42
C GLN A 338 5.71 2.17 14.64
N ALA A 339 6.17 0.91 14.65
CA ALA A 339 7.36 0.51 13.90
C ALA A 339 7.17 0.66 12.38
N ALA A 340 6.03 0.23 11.84
CA ALA A 340 5.73 0.34 10.41
C ALA A 340 5.56 1.80 9.95
N VAL A 341 4.98 2.67 10.79
CA VAL A 341 4.88 4.11 10.52
C VAL A 341 6.26 4.75 10.49
N ALA A 342 7.12 4.44 11.47
CA ALA A 342 8.47 4.99 11.54
C ALA A 342 9.32 4.59 10.32
N ASP A 343 9.13 3.36 9.80
CA ASP A 343 9.82 2.88 8.59
C ASP A 343 9.29 3.55 7.30
N VAL A 344 7.98 3.62 7.12
CA VAL A 344 7.37 4.05 5.84
C VAL A 344 7.16 5.57 5.75
N PHE A 345 6.90 6.23 6.88
CA PHE A 345 6.59 7.66 6.95
C PHE A 345 7.50 8.40 7.94
N PRO A 346 8.84 8.35 7.78
CA PRO A 346 9.79 8.92 8.76
C PRO A 346 9.66 10.44 8.93
N ARG A 347 9.05 11.14 7.97
CA ARG A 347 8.80 12.59 8.01
C ARG A 347 7.41 12.98 8.49
N ALA A 348 6.48 12.03 8.59
CA ALA A 348 5.14 12.32 9.09
C ALA A 348 5.18 12.37 10.63
N PHE A 349 4.43 13.30 11.21
CA PHE A 349 4.22 13.27 12.65
C PHE A 349 3.28 12.13 13.02
N HIS A 350 3.70 11.28 13.96
CA HIS A 350 2.89 10.14 14.40
C HIS A 350 2.12 10.46 15.69
N CYS A 351 0.80 10.51 15.59
CA CYS A 351 -0.11 10.62 16.72
C CYS A 351 -0.74 9.26 17.06
N LEU A 352 -1.03 9.01 18.34
CA LEU A 352 -1.87 7.89 18.76
C LEU A 352 -3.31 8.36 19.02
N CYS A 353 -4.27 7.54 18.65
CA CYS A 353 -5.70 7.83 18.76
C CYS A 353 -6.16 7.87 20.22
N LEU A 354 -6.39 9.09 20.75
CA LEU A 354 -6.82 9.31 22.13
C LEU A 354 -8.13 8.57 22.49
N PRO A 355 -9.21 8.61 21.70
CA PRO A 355 -10.43 7.84 22.00
C PRO A 355 -10.19 6.35 22.20
N ARG A 356 -9.30 5.76 21.39
CA ARG A 356 -8.97 4.33 21.46
C ARG A 356 -8.15 3.99 22.69
N ILE A 357 -7.28 4.91 23.12
CA ILE A 357 -6.60 4.81 24.42
C ILE A 357 -7.63 4.87 25.55
N MET A 358 -8.54 5.85 25.52
CA MET A 358 -9.56 6.02 26.55
C MET A 358 -10.57 4.86 26.60
N GLN A 359 -10.89 4.23 25.48
CA GLN A 359 -11.71 3.01 25.41
C GLN A 359 -11.06 1.83 26.14
N LYS A 360 -9.72 1.75 26.21
CA LYS A 360 -9.00 0.70 26.94
C LYS A 360 -8.91 0.97 28.45
N VAL A 361 -9.17 2.19 28.91
CA VAL A 361 -9.07 2.56 30.33
C VAL A 361 -9.97 1.69 31.23
N PRO A 362 -11.26 1.47 30.94
CA PRO A 362 -12.08 0.55 31.72
C PRO A 362 -11.56 -0.89 31.72
N GLU A 363 -11.07 -1.38 30.59
CA GLU A 363 -10.54 -2.75 30.48
C GLU A 363 -9.26 -2.95 31.30
N LYS A 364 -8.39 -1.93 31.34
CA LYS A 364 -7.08 -2.00 32.01
C LYS A 364 -7.14 -1.63 33.48
N LEU A 365 -7.98 -0.66 33.85
CA LEU A 365 -8.02 -0.10 35.21
C LEU A 365 -9.32 -0.42 35.96
N GLY A 366 -10.35 -0.96 35.30
CA GLY A 366 -11.68 -1.18 35.89
C GLY A 366 -11.71 -2.14 37.08
N GLY A 367 -10.71 -3.01 37.21
CA GLY A 367 -10.56 -3.91 38.37
C GLY A 367 -9.95 -3.28 39.61
N LEU A 368 -9.52 -2.01 39.55
CA LEU A 368 -8.90 -1.32 40.69
C LEU A 368 -9.96 -0.78 41.66
N TYR A 369 -9.65 -0.84 42.96
CA TYR A 369 -10.58 -0.46 44.05
C TYR A 369 -11.16 0.95 43.89
N GLU A 370 -10.35 1.92 43.44
CA GLU A 370 -10.75 3.33 43.27
C GLU A 370 -10.90 3.75 41.79
N TYR A 371 -11.31 2.81 40.93
CA TYR A 371 -11.40 3.04 39.49
C TYR A 371 -12.13 4.33 39.09
N ALA A 372 -13.25 4.66 39.75
CA ALA A 372 -14.01 5.88 39.44
C ALA A 372 -13.17 7.15 39.64
N SER A 373 -12.43 7.23 40.75
CA SER A 373 -11.56 8.35 41.09
C SER A 373 -10.32 8.39 40.21
N ILE A 374 -9.71 7.23 39.93
CA ILE A 374 -8.58 7.09 38.99
C ILE A 374 -8.97 7.57 37.59
N ARG A 375 -10.14 7.15 37.09
CA ARG A 375 -10.64 7.56 35.78
C ARG A 375 -10.88 9.07 35.72
N MET A 376 -11.41 9.67 36.79
CA MET A 376 -11.61 11.11 36.88
C MET A 376 -10.27 11.86 36.90
N ALA A 377 -9.31 11.41 37.69
CA ALA A 377 -7.96 11.96 37.74
C ALA A 377 -7.25 11.86 36.38
N LEU A 378 -7.36 10.73 35.69
CA LEU A 378 -6.82 10.53 34.35
C LEU A 378 -7.47 11.49 33.33
N ASN A 379 -8.80 11.62 33.34
CA ASN A 379 -9.51 12.57 32.47
C ASN A 379 -9.06 14.01 32.75
N ASN A 380 -8.89 14.37 34.03
CA ASN A 380 -8.36 15.66 34.45
C ASN A 380 -6.95 15.91 33.91
N ALA A 381 -6.02 14.96 34.08
CA ALA A 381 -4.68 15.11 33.53
C ALA A 381 -4.70 15.28 32.00
N VAL A 382 -5.45 14.43 31.28
CA VAL A 382 -5.40 14.36 29.80
C VAL A 382 -6.13 15.52 29.12
N TYR A 383 -7.38 15.81 29.50
CA TYR A 383 -8.23 16.75 28.76
C TYR A 383 -8.16 18.18 29.30
N TYR A 384 -7.77 18.34 30.56
CA TYR A 384 -7.93 19.60 31.28
C TYR A 384 -6.62 20.30 31.59
N SER A 385 -5.47 19.70 31.28
CA SER A 385 -4.15 20.34 31.37
C SER A 385 -3.92 21.28 30.18
N LEU A 386 -3.56 22.52 30.48
CA LEU A 386 -3.26 23.55 29.49
C LEU A 386 -1.77 23.64 29.18
N ARG A 387 -0.91 23.22 30.10
CA ARG A 387 0.54 23.25 29.91
C ARG A 387 1.17 21.89 30.21
N PRO A 388 2.30 21.54 29.56
CA PRO A 388 3.01 20.30 29.85
C PRO A 388 3.28 20.11 31.34
N GLU A 389 3.67 21.16 32.05
CA GLU A 389 3.97 21.11 33.48
C GLU A 389 2.75 20.74 34.32
N GLU A 390 1.55 21.19 33.92
CA GLU A 390 0.29 20.83 34.58
C GLU A 390 -0.06 19.36 34.36
N PHE A 391 0.17 18.85 33.14
CA PHE A 391 -0.01 17.43 32.85
C PHE A 391 0.96 16.57 33.66
N GLU A 392 2.24 16.91 33.69
CA GLU A 392 3.25 16.16 34.45
C GLU A 392 2.91 16.14 35.95
N ALA A 393 2.51 17.28 36.51
CA ALA A 393 2.12 17.37 37.92
C ALA A 393 0.86 16.54 38.24
N THR A 394 -0.19 16.66 37.43
CA THR A 394 -1.46 15.94 37.66
C THR A 394 -1.34 14.44 37.39
N TRP A 395 -0.54 14.05 36.40
CA TRP A 395 -0.20 12.66 36.12
C TRP A 395 0.56 12.04 37.30
N GLU A 396 1.62 12.71 37.76
CA GLU A 396 2.46 12.22 38.84
C GLU A 396 1.69 12.14 40.17
N ASP A 397 0.83 13.13 40.47
CA ASP A 397 -0.07 13.10 41.62
C ASP A 397 -1.01 11.87 41.57
N MET A 398 -1.65 11.63 40.43
CA MET A 398 -2.50 10.44 40.23
C MET A 398 -1.70 9.14 40.43
N ILE A 399 -0.48 9.04 39.88
CA ILE A 399 0.35 7.83 39.99
C ILE A 399 0.74 7.56 41.45
N HIS A 400 1.09 8.59 42.21
CA HIS A 400 1.43 8.46 43.62
C HIS A 400 0.22 8.13 44.50
N HIS A 401 -0.84 8.92 44.37
CA HIS A 401 -2.01 8.85 45.24
C HIS A 401 -2.66 7.46 45.21
N TYR A 402 -2.73 6.87 44.02
CA TYR A 402 -3.35 5.55 43.81
C TYR A 402 -2.33 4.40 43.75
N GLY A 403 -1.04 4.64 44.04
CA GLY A 403 -0.02 3.59 44.07
C GLY A 403 0.23 2.90 42.71
N LEU A 404 0.08 3.61 41.60
CA LEU A 404 0.08 3.07 40.24
C LEU A 404 1.48 2.98 39.59
N ARG A 405 2.54 3.30 40.35
CA ARG A 405 3.93 3.38 39.84
C ARG A 405 4.39 2.14 39.07
N ASN A 406 3.96 0.95 39.47
CA ASN A 406 4.36 -0.33 38.86
C ASN A 406 3.39 -0.82 37.77
N HIS A 407 2.38 -0.03 37.41
CA HIS A 407 1.39 -0.43 36.42
C HIS A 407 1.94 -0.33 35.00
N VAL A 408 2.38 -1.47 34.44
CA VAL A 408 3.09 -1.57 33.15
C VAL A 408 2.39 -0.83 32.01
N TRP A 409 1.05 -0.91 31.90
CA TRP A 409 0.33 -0.23 30.83
C TRP A 409 0.34 1.30 30.98
N LEU A 410 0.33 1.83 32.21
CA LEU A 410 0.39 3.28 32.44
C LEU A 410 1.81 3.81 32.18
N GLN A 411 2.85 3.04 32.53
CA GLN A 411 4.24 3.36 32.19
C GLN A 411 4.42 3.46 30.66
N MET A 412 4.00 2.43 29.92
CA MET A 412 4.06 2.46 28.45
C MET A 412 3.25 3.62 27.84
N LEU A 413 2.11 3.96 28.45
CA LEU A 413 1.29 5.07 27.98
C LEU A 413 1.96 6.42 28.24
N TYR A 414 2.65 6.57 29.37
CA TYR A 414 3.42 7.75 29.70
C TYR A 414 4.65 7.92 28.80
N GLU A 415 5.36 6.85 28.46
CA GLU A 415 6.49 6.88 27.50
C GLU A 415 6.07 7.49 26.15
N ASP A 416 4.84 7.22 25.72
CA ASP A 416 4.27 7.75 24.47
C ASP A 416 3.49 9.08 24.66
N CYS A 417 3.52 9.73 25.83
CA CYS A 417 2.65 10.88 26.16
C CYS A 417 2.66 12.01 25.11
N ARG A 418 3.83 12.28 24.51
CA ARG A 418 4.01 13.30 23.47
C ARG A 418 3.29 12.99 22.16
N LYS A 419 2.86 11.75 21.93
CA LYS A 419 2.14 11.32 20.73
C LYS A 419 0.62 11.34 20.88
N TRP A 420 0.06 11.46 22.09
CA TRP A 420 -1.37 11.26 22.30
C TRP A 420 -2.05 12.22 23.27
N VAL A 421 -1.29 12.82 24.19
CA VAL A 421 -1.86 13.80 25.13
C VAL A 421 -2.02 15.13 24.40
N PRO A 422 -3.23 15.74 24.37
CA PRO A 422 -3.49 16.97 23.63
C PRO A 422 -2.51 18.10 23.94
N VAL A 423 -2.05 18.23 25.19
CA VAL A 423 -1.12 19.30 25.59
C VAL A 423 0.18 19.33 24.78
N TYR A 424 0.67 18.17 24.35
CA TYR A 424 1.89 18.04 23.54
C TYR A 424 1.64 18.16 22.03
N LEU A 425 0.39 18.12 21.60
CA LEU A 425 -0.02 18.12 20.19
C LEU A 425 -0.49 19.50 19.70
N LYS A 426 -0.41 20.53 20.55
CA LYS A 426 -0.97 21.86 20.30
C LYS A 426 -0.37 22.61 19.12
N GLU A 427 0.82 22.23 18.66
CA GLU A 427 1.50 22.86 17.51
C GLU A 427 1.18 22.16 16.19
N ILE A 428 0.39 21.07 16.24
CA ILE A 428 0.19 20.16 15.11
C ILE A 428 -1.22 20.31 14.57
N PHE A 429 -1.34 20.51 13.26
CA PHE A 429 -2.64 20.57 12.62
C PHE A 429 -3.29 19.17 12.54
N LEU A 430 -4.44 18.97 13.19
CA LEU A 430 -5.14 17.67 13.26
C LEU A 430 -6.50 17.63 12.54
N ALA A 431 -6.89 18.69 11.84
CA ALA A 431 -8.10 18.76 11.00
C ALA A 431 -9.41 18.29 11.68
N GLY A 432 -9.50 18.35 13.01
CA GLY A 432 -10.64 17.88 13.79
C GLY A 432 -10.69 16.38 14.05
N MET A 433 -9.69 15.61 13.62
CA MET A 433 -9.68 14.14 13.70
C MET A 433 -9.31 13.58 15.08
N LEU A 434 -8.70 14.41 15.94
CA LEU A 434 -8.44 14.07 17.33
C LEU A 434 -9.40 14.87 18.22
N PRO A 435 -10.25 14.19 19.03
CA PRO A 435 -11.13 14.88 19.96
C PRO A 435 -10.31 15.41 21.13
N THR A 436 -10.55 16.66 21.50
CA THR A 436 -9.81 17.35 22.55
C THR A 436 -10.64 17.58 23.82
N ARG A 437 -11.87 17.06 23.82
CA ARG A 437 -12.80 17.13 24.95
C ARG A 437 -13.42 15.73 25.19
N PRO A 438 -13.76 15.36 26.44
CA PRO A 438 -14.25 14.02 26.77
C PRO A 438 -15.51 13.58 26.02
N ASN A 439 -16.38 14.55 25.66
CA ASN A 439 -17.69 14.27 25.06
C ASN A 439 -17.67 14.33 23.51
N GLU A 440 -16.52 14.61 22.90
CA GLU A 440 -16.40 14.62 21.45
C GLU A 440 -16.27 13.19 20.92
N VAL A 441 -17.19 12.79 20.04
CA VAL A 441 -17.19 11.48 19.39
C VAL A 441 -16.61 11.61 18.00
N VAL A 442 -15.70 10.70 17.64
CA VAL A 442 -15.23 10.50 16.26
C VAL A 442 -15.81 9.18 15.78
N GLU A 443 -16.77 9.25 14.87
CA GLU A 443 -17.41 8.07 14.29
C GLU A 443 -16.44 7.35 13.34
N SER A 444 -16.43 6.02 13.40
CA SER A 444 -15.71 5.22 12.41
C SER A 444 -16.43 5.30 11.05
N PHE A 445 -15.68 5.24 9.95
CA PHE A 445 -16.26 5.32 8.61
C PHE A 445 -17.33 4.23 8.35
N PHE A 446 -17.12 3.05 8.94
CA PHE A 446 -18.01 1.90 8.77
C PHE A 446 -19.01 1.73 9.94
N ASP A 447 -19.18 2.76 10.77
CA ASP A 447 -20.13 2.71 11.88
C ASP A 447 -21.56 2.50 11.36
N GLY A 448 -22.32 1.64 12.04
CA GLY A 448 -23.66 1.21 11.60
C GLY A 448 -23.70 0.27 10.38
N TYR A 449 -22.62 0.11 9.61
CA TYR A 449 -22.56 -0.83 8.49
C TYR A 449 -22.07 -2.21 8.91
N LEU A 450 -21.00 -2.28 9.70
CA LEU A 450 -20.35 -3.54 10.05
C LEU A 450 -20.75 -4.02 11.45
N ASP A 451 -21.14 -5.30 11.53
CA ASP A 451 -21.48 -5.96 12.79
C ASP A 451 -20.61 -7.21 13.03
N LYS A 452 -20.81 -7.87 14.18
CA LYS A 452 -20.05 -9.07 14.62
C LYS A 452 -20.34 -10.34 13.83
N HIS A 453 -21.39 -10.35 13.01
CA HIS A 453 -21.82 -11.51 12.24
C HIS A 453 -21.68 -11.32 10.74
N THR A 454 -21.22 -10.14 10.31
CA THR A 454 -21.14 -9.80 8.89
C THR A 454 -20.22 -10.80 8.14
N SER A 455 -20.57 -11.07 6.90
CA SER A 455 -19.79 -11.75 5.85
C SER A 455 -18.48 -11.09 5.46
N LEU A 456 -17.44 -11.79 4.97
CA LEU A 456 -16.50 -11.11 4.05
C LEU A 456 -17.22 -10.71 2.76
N LYS A 457 -18.07 -11.61 2.26
CA LYS A 457 -18.94 -11.35 1.12
C LYS A 457 -19.90 -10.18 1.38
N GLU A 458 -20.59 -10.20 2.53
CA GLU A 458 -21.49 -9.11 2.93
C GLU A 458 -20.73 -7.80 3.18
N PHE A 459 -19.47 -7.87 3.65
CA PHE A 459 -18.62 -6.70 3.78
C PHE A 459 -18.38 -6.02 2.42
N LEU A 460 -18.12 -6.78 1.35
CA LEU A 460 -17.92 -6.20 0.01
C LEU A 460 -19.18 -5.44 -0.45
N ASP A 461 -20.37 -5.99 -0.21
CA ASP A 461 -21.64 -5.32 -0.53
C ASP A 461 -21.86 -4.07 0.35
N LYS A 462 -21.61 -4.17 1.66
CA LYS A 462 -21.73 -3.06 2.62
C LYS A 462 -20.69 -1.97 2.40
N TYR A 463 -19.51 -2.32 1.87
CA TYR A 463 -18.45 -1.38 1.52
C TYR A 463 -18.91 -0.40 0.45
N ASP A 464 -19.54 -0.90 -0.63
CA ASP A 464 -20.10 -0.04 -1.68
C ASP A 464 -21.23 0.83 -1.16
N GLN A 465 -22.10 0.28 -0.30
CA GLN A 465 -23.17 1.05 0.33
C GLN A 465 -22.63 2.19 1.20
N ALA A 466 -21.61 1.92 2.02
CA ALA A 466 -20.97 2.93 2.87
C ALA A 466 -20.31 4.04 2.03
N LEU A 467 -19.60 3.67 0.95
CA LEU A 467 -19.04 4.64 0.02
C LEU A 467 -20.10 5.50 -0.66
N GLN A 468 -21.16 4.89 -1.18
CA GLN A 468 -22.24 5.60 -1.85
C GLN A 468 -22.96 6.56 -0.89
N ALA A 469 -23.28 6.11 0.32
CA ALA A 469 -23.90 6.94 1.34
C ALA A 469 -22.99 8.13 1.73
N ASN A 470 -21.69 7.89 1.92
CA ASN A 470 -20.73 8.95 2.21
C ASN A 470 -20.67 10.00 1.09
N HIS A 471 -20.65 9.56 -0.17
CA HIS A 471 -20.67 10.48 -1.32
C HIS A 471 -21.98 11.28 -1.40
N GLN A 472 -23.12 10.64 -1.12
CA GLN A 472 -24.41 11.33 -1.08
C GLN A 472 -24.46 12.37 0.04
N LEU A 473 -23.96 12.05 1.23
CA LEU A 473 -23.86 12.97 2.36
C LEU A 473 -23.00 14.20 2.01
N GLU A 474 -21.89 14.01 1.31
CA GLU A 474 -21.05 15.12 0.86
C GLU A 474 -21.75 15.99 -0.19
N VAL A 475 -22.41 15.36 -1.17
CA VAL A 475 -23.15 16.09 -2.22
C VAL A 475 -24.31 16.89 -1.64
N LEU A 476 -25.05 16.33 -0.67
CA LEU A 476 -26.10 17.03 0.05
C LEU A 476 -25.54 18.24 0.82
N ALA A 477 -24.43 18.06 1.54
CA ALA A 477 -23.79 19.14 2.29
C ALA A 477 -23.24 20.25 1.37
N ASP A 478 -22.73 19.90 0.18
CA ASP A 478 -22.31 20.85 -0.86
C ASP A 478 -23.50 21.67 -1.38
N MET A 479 -24.63 21.01 -1.66
CA MET A 479 -25.84 21.68 -2.14
C MET A 479 -26.40 22.63 -1.08
N GLU A 480 -26.48 22.19 0.18
CA GLU A 480 -26.92 23.03 1.30
C GLU A 480 -26.02 24.25 1.48
N SER A 481 -24.69 24.07 1.38
CA SER A 481 -23.71 25.15 1.52
C SER A 481 -23.76 26.18 0.39
N ARG A 482 -24.27 25.80 -0.79
CA ARG A 482 -24.41 26.68 -1.96
C ARG A 482 -25.76 27.40 -2.03
N ASN A 483 -26.84 26.71 -1.70
CA ASN A 483 -28.20 27.15 -1.99
C ASN A 483 -28.92 27.76 -0.77
N SER A 484 -28.56 27.34 0.45
CA SER A 484 -29.19 27.86 1.66
C SER A 484 -28.48 29.14 2.09
N GLY A 485 -29.20 30.26 2.12
CA GLY A 485 -28.77 31.42 2.90
C GLY A 485 -28.68 31.00 4.35
N PHE A 486 -27.47 30.75 4.83
CA PHE A 486 -27.26 30.27 6.20
C PHE A 486 -27.83 31.30 7.18
N MET A 487 -28.77 30.90 8.03
CA MET A 487 -29.31 31.77 9.07
C MET A 487 -28.31 31.83 10.22
N LEU A 488 -27.62 32.96 10.32
CA LEU A 488 -26.66 33.22 11.38
C LEU A 488 -27.31 33.21 12.76
N GLN A 489 -26.63 32.64 13.74
CA GLN A 489 -27.07 32.61 15.13
C GLN A 489 -26.82 33.97 15.81
N SER A 490 -25.79 34.70 15.38
CA SER A 490 -25.44 36.03 15.88
C SER A 490 -25.24 37.03 14.73
N ARG A 491 -25.12 38.32 15.08
CA ARG A 491 -24.73 39.40 14.15
C ARG A 491 -23.23 39.74 14.26
N CYS A 492 -22.43 38.79 14.73
CA CYS A 492 -20.99 38.96 14.88
C CYS A 492 -20.31 39.10 13.51
N TYR A 493 -19.40 40.06 13.35
CA TYR A 493 -18.68 40.28 12.09
C TYR A 493 -17.83 39.07 11.66
N PHE A 494 -17.24 38.34 12.62
CA PHE A 494 -16.50 37.11 12.35
C PHE A 494 -17.37 36.04 11.67
N GLU A 495 -18.60 35.85 12.16
CA GLU A 495 -19.57 34.90 11.63
C GLU A 495 -20.03 35.31 10.24
N LEU A 496 -20.34 36.60 10.03
CA LEU A 496 -20.69 37.17 8.73
C LEU A 496 -19.60 36.97 7.67
N GLN A 497 -18.33 37.13 8.06
CA GLN A 497 -17.19 36.94 7.17
C GLN A 497 -17.06 35.45 6.80
N LEU A 498 -17.01 34.56 7.80
CA LEU A 498 -16.81 33.13 7.56
C LEU A 498 -18.02 32.45 6.91
N ALA A 499 -19.24 32.95 7.08
CA ALA A 499 -20.42 32.41 6.40
C ALA A 499 -20.35 32.51 4.87
N LYS A 500 -19.59 33.48 4.35
CA LYS A 500 -19.33 33.62 2.91
C LYS A 500 -18.31 32.59 2.41
N LEU A 501 -17.38 32.16 3.27
CA LEU A 501 -16.21 31.38 2.89
C LEU A 501 -16.33 29.90 3.26
N TYR A 502 -16.76 29.58 4.47
CA TYR A 502 -16.81 28.22 5.01
C TYR A 502 -18.05 27.44 4.55
N THR A 503 -17.92 26.12 4.57
CA THR A 503 -19.05 25.19 4.47
C THR A 503 -19.97 25.33 5.69
N ASN A 504 -21.27 25.05 5.51
CA ASN A 504 -22.26 25.22 6.57
C ASN A 504 -21.93 24.36 7.82
N ASN A 505 -21.40 23.15 7.62
CA ASN A 505 -21.06 22.25 8.71
C ASN A 505 -19.88 22.77 9.55
N ILE A 506 -18.86 23.35 8.91
CA ILE A 506 -17.73 23.96 9.63
C ILE A 506 -18.16 25.28 10.27
N LEU A 507 -18.97 26.09 9.57
CA LEU A 507 -19.51 27.33 10.13
C LEU A 507 -20.30 27.07 11.42
N ARG A 508 -21.17 26.06 11.44
CA ARG A 508 -21.92 25.69 12.65
C ARG A 508 -21.00 25.32 13.83
N LYS A 509 -19.88 24.65 13.56
CA LYS A 509 -18.87 24.37 14.60
C LYS A 509 -18.19 25.66 15.09
N PHE A 510 -17.89 26.58 14.18
CA PHE A 510 -17.34 27.89 14.54
C PHE A 510 -18.33 28.75 15.34
N GLU A 511 -19.62 28.72 15.00
CA GLU A 511 -20.68 29.43 15.72
C GLU A 511 -20.75 29.02 17.19
N THR A 512 -20.52 27.74 17.53
CA THR A 512 -20.43 27.32 18.93
C THR A 512 -19.29 28.00 19.70
N GLU A 513 -18.22 28.40 19.02
CA GLU A 513 -17.11 29.15 19.62
C GLU A 513 -17.42 30.66 19.69
N VAL A 514 -18.18 31.20 18.72
CA VAL A 514 -18.70 32.58 18.78
C VAL A 514 -19.70 32.72 19.93
N GLU A 515 -20.65 31.80 20.07
CA GLU A 515 -21.59 31.75 21.20
C GLU A 515 -20.84 31.55 22.52
N GLY A 516 -19.81 30.70 22.53
CA GLY A 516 -18.92 30.49 23.68
C GLY A 516 -18.18 31.75 24.16
N MET A 517 -18.10 32.81 23.35
CA MET A 517 -17.54 34.09 23.79
C MET A 517 -18.35 34.71 24.94
N TYR A 518 -19.66 34.45 25.03
CA TYR A 518 -20.48 34.95 26.14
C TYR A 518 -20.15 34.29 27.49
N SER A 519 -19.54 33.10 27.45
CA SER A 519 -19.00 32.42 28.64
C SER A 519 -17.60 32.93 29.03
N CYS A 520 -16.97 33.75 28.18
CA CYS A 520 -15.68 34.38 28.44
C CYS A 520 -15.87 35.74 29.12
N PHE A 521 -15.10 35.99 30.17
CA PHE A 521 -15.18 37.21 30.98
C PHE A 521 -13.81 37.58 31.55
N CYS A 522 -13.71 38.79 32.13
CA CYS A 522 -12.49 39.30 32.77
C CYS A 522 -11.24 39.22 31.89
N THR A 523 -11.37 39.48 30.59
CA THR A 523 -10.22 39.52 29.69
C THR A 523 -9.33 40.69 30.05
N ARG A 524 -8.17 40.36 30.62
CA ARG A 524 -7.19 41.34 31.11
C ARG A 524 -5.85 41.14 30.44
N GLN A 525 -5.20 42.23 30.11
CA GLN A 525 -3.80 42.24 29.70
C GLN A 525 -2.94 41.98 30.95
N ILE A 526 -2.08 40.96 30.90
CA ILE A 526 -1.17 40.62 32.01
C ILE A 526 0.24 41.15 31.73
N ASN A 527 0.72 41.00 30.50
CA ASN A 527 2.03 41.48 30.07
C ASN A 527 1.87 42.32 28.80
N GLY A 528 2.39 43.55 28.82
CA GLY A 528 2.33 44.51 27.71
C GLY A 528 3.67 45.12 27.31
N GLU A 529 4.77 44.63 27.87
CA GLU A 529 6.11 45.14 27.58
C GLU A 529 6.71 44.34 26.42
N GLY A 530 6.43 44.76 25.18
CA GLY A 530 6.97 44.16 23.97
C GLY A 530 6.02 44.25 22.77
N GLU A 531 6.43 43.66 21.64
CA GLU A 531 5.63 43.56 20.41
C GLU A 531 4.46 42.56 20.55
N VAL A 532 4.56 41.64 21.52
CA VAL A 532 3.56 40.61 21.82
C VAL A 532 2.86 40.95 23.14
N ILE A 533 1.53 41.04 23.10
CA ILE A 533 0.69 41.30 24.26
C ILE A 533 0.11 39.98 24.75
N THR A 534 0.21 39.71 26.06
CA THR A 534 -0.40 38.53 26.69
C THR A 534 -1.69 38.90 27.39
N TYR A 535 -2.80 38.31 26.96
CA TYR A 535 -4.10 38.39 27.60
C TYR A 535 -4.39 37.14 28.42
N MET A 536 -5.17 37.31 29.47
CA MET A 536 -5.78 36.23 30.24
C MET A 536 -7.29 36.34 30.12
N VAL A 537 -7.89 35.37 29.45
CA VAL A 537 -9.34 35.23 29.29
C VAL A 537 -9.83 34.24 30.34
N ARG A 538 -10.82 34.60 31.16
CA ARG A 538 -11.48 33.62 32.04
C ARG A 538 -12.71 33.08 31.36
N GLU A 539 -12.90 31.76 31.40
CA GLU A 539 -14.10 31.10 30.92
C GLU A 539 -14.84 30.45 32.09
N GLN A 540 -16.17 30.55 32.06
CA GLN A 540 -17.04 29.80 32.97
C GLN A 540 -17.36 28.43 32.38
N ILE A 541 -16.94 27.37 33.07
CA ILE A 541 -17.11 25.98 32.63
C ILE A 541 -18.07 25.26 33.59
N GLU A 542 -19.06 24.58 33.04
CA GLU A 542 -19.94 23.68 33.80
C GLU A 542 -19.29 22.31 33.93
N VAL A 543 -19.09 21.86 35.17
CA VAL A 543 -18.35 20.60 35.47
C VAL A 543 -19.30 19.49 35.93
N ASP A 544 -20.36 19.83 36.68
CA ASP A 544 -21.43 18.89 37.07
C ASP A 544 -22.65 19.64 37.64
N GLY A 545 -23.85 19.39 37.08
CA GLY A 545 -25.15 19.65 37.70
C GLY A 545 -25.34 20.97 38.48
N ASN A 546 -24.83 22.09 37.96
CA ASN A 546 -24.81 23.48 38.51
C ASN A 546 -23.52 23.98 39.17
N ARG A 547 -22.43 23.20 39.27
CA ARG A 547 -21.12 23.73 39.70
C ARG A 547 -20.40 24.38 38.52
N ARG A 548 -20.13 25.68 38.66
CA ARG A 548 -19.43 26.52 37.69
C ARG A 548 -18.01 26.77 38.17
N GLU A 549 -17.03 26.29 37.42
CA GLU A 549 -15.62 26.61 37.63
C GLU A 549 -15.18 27.72 36.69
N SER A 550 -14.26 28.56 37.14
CA SER A 550 -13.63 29.57 36.29
C SER A 550 -12.21 29.10 35.94
N ARG A 551 -11.90 29.04 34.65
CA ARG A 551 -10.55 28.71 34.17
C ARG A 551 -9.96 29.86 33.37
N GLY A 552 -8.66 30.11 33.58
CA GLY A 552 -7.90 31.11 32.85
C GLY A 552 -7.23 30.51 31.62
N PHE A 553 -7.31 31.22 30.50
CA PHE A 553 -6.68 30.89 29.24
C PHE A 553 -5.79 32.04 28.81
N GLU A 554 -4.51 31.75 28.65
CA GLU A 554 -3.56 32.70 28.10
C GLU A 554 -3.70 32.79 26.58
N VAL A 555 -3.72 34.01 26.09
CA VAL A 555 -3.81 34.32 24.67
C VAL A 555 -2.73 35.35 24.33
N LEU A 556 -1.80 34.97 23.46
CA LEU A 556 -0.80 35.85 22.90
C LEU A 556 -1.40 36.55 21.69
N TYR A 557 -1.19 37.86 21.59
CA TYR A 557 -1.62 38.68 20.47
C TYR A 557 -0.48 39.58 20.00
N LYS A 558 -0.13 39.47 18.72
CA LYS A 558 0.88 40.30 18.07
C LYS A 558 0.19 41.24 17.08
N ALA A 559 0.10 42.52 17.44
CA ALA A 559 -0.68 43.50 16.68
C ALA A 559 -0.10 43.77 15.27
N THR A 560 1.23 43.74 15.12
CA THR A 560 1.93 44.00 13.85
C THR A 560 1.65 42.93 12.79
N GLU A 561 1.55 41.67 13.21
CA GLU A 561 1.34 40.51 12.33
C GLU A 561 -0.11 39.99 12.34
N MET A 562 -0.97 40.59 13.17
CA MET A 562 -2.33 40.13 13.42
C MET A 562 -2.39 38.66 13.86
N GLU A 563 -1.36 38.23 14.60
CA GLU A 563 -1.23 36.85 15.09
C GLU A 563 -1.91 36.71 16.44
N VAL A 564 -2.69 35.64 16.63
CA VAL A 564 -3.35 35.30 17.88
C VAL A 564 -3.16 33.82 18.19
N LEU A 565 -2.55 33.53 19.33
CA LEU A 565 -2.26 32.18 19.79
C LEU A 565 -2.88 31.96 21.16
N CYS A 566 -3.86 31.06 21.25
CA CYS A 566 -4.46 30.67 22.52
C CYS A 566 -3.84 29.38 23.05
N VAL A 567 -3.57 29.34 24.36
CA VAL A 567 -3.06 28.15 25.06
C VAL A 567 -3.97 26.93 24.90
N CYS A 568 -5.26 27.08 24.57
CA CYS A 568 -6.14 25.93 24.32
C CYS A 568 -5.77 25.16 23.03
N GLY A 569 -5.07 25.79 22.08
CA GLY A 569 -4.60 25.16 20.84
C GLY A 569 -5.70 24.80 19.83
N LEU A 570 -6.95 25.23 20.04
CA LEU A 570 -8.10 24.79 19.23
C LEU A 570 -7.90 25.00 17.72
N PHE A 571 -7.23 26.09 17.33
CA PHE A 571 -6.98 26.36 15.92
C PHE A 571 -6.17 25.25 15.25
N ASN A 572 -5.11 24.75 15.88
CA ASN A 572 -4.34 23.65 15.33
C ASN A 572 -5.13 22.33 15.38
N PHE A 573 -5.96 22.13 16.41
CA PHE A 573 -6.79 20.94 16.48
C PHE A 573 -7.92 20.89 15.45
N LYS A 574 -8.59 22.01 15.17
CA LYS A 574 -9.85 22.06 14.41
C LYS A 574 -9.80 22.93 13.15
N GLY A 575 -8.84 23.85 13.03
CA GLY A 575 -8.66 24.77 11.90
C GLY A 575 -9.55 26.01 11.94
N TYR A 576 -10.08 26.38 13.10
CA TYR A 576 -10.79 27.64 13.33
C TYR A 576 -10.53 28.15 14.76
N LEU A 577 -10.60 29.46 14.96
CA LEU A 577 -10.24 30.10 16.23
C LEU A 577 -11.20 29.72 17.36
N CYS A 578 -10.68 29.62 18.59
CA CYS A 578 -11.48 29.40 19.79
C CYS A 578 -12.14 30.68 20.30
N ARG A 579 -13.17 30.52 21.12
CA ARG A 579 -13.82 31.59 21.88
C ARG A 579 -12.85 32.56 22.54
N HIS A 580 -11.75 32.07 23.15
CA HIS A 580 -10.76 32.92 23.82
C HIS A 580 -9.98 33.83 22.86
N ALA A 581 -9.54 33.29 21.73
CA ALA A 581 -8.85 34.06 20.70
C ALA A 581 -9.80 35.10 20.10
N LEU A 582 -11.05 34.71 19.83
CA LEU A 582 -12.10 35.61 19.35
C LEU A 582 -12.40 36.73 20.34
N SER A 583 -12.45 36.45 21.66
CA SER A 583 -12.62 37.47 22.70
C SER A 583 -11.48 38.50 22.69
N VAL A 584 -10.24 38.08 22.48
CA VAL A 584 -9.08 38.99 22.41
C VAL A 584 -9.09 39.81 21.12
N LEU A 585 -9.41 39.21 19.97
CA LEU A 585 -9.56 39.94 18.71
C LEU A 585 -10.67 41.01 18.83
N HIS A 586 -11.82 40.63 19.39
CA HIS A 586 -12.95 41.54 19.61
C HIS A 586 -12.57 42.71 20.53
N GLN A 587 -11.85 42.44 21.63
CA GLN A 587 -11.37 43.49 22.54
C GLN A 587 -10.37 44.45 21.89
N ASN A 588 -9.59 43.98 20.92
CA ASN A 588 -8.66 44.81 20.14
C ASN A 588 -9.33 45.50 18.95
N GLY A 589 -10.67 45.46 18.84
CA GLY A 589 -11.41 46.14 17.77
C GLY A 589 -11.26 45.48 16.39
N ILE A 590 -10.82 44.23 16.34
CA ILE A 590 -10.72 43.47 15.10
C ILE A 590 -12.08 42.90 14.76
N GLU A 591 -12.63 43.29 13.60
CA GLU A 591 -13.96 42.88 13.14
C GLU A 591 -13.91 41.64 12.22
N GLU A 592 -12.76 41.39 11.59
CA GLU A 592 -12.58 40.29 10.65
C GLU A 592 -11.49 39.31 11.12
N ILE A 593 -11.73 38.01 10.91
CA ILE A 593 -10.75 36.97 11.18
C ILE A 593 -9.54 37.20 10.26
N PRO A 594 -8.32 37.28 10.81
CA PRO A 594 -7.13 37.46 10.00
C PRO A 594 -6.96 36.31 8.98
N PRO A 595 -6.54 36.59 7.73
CA PRO A 595 -6.55 35.61 6.64
C PRO A 595 -5.77 34.31 6.93
N GLN A 596 -4.72 34.38 7.73
CA GLN A 596 -3.91 33.22 8.13
C GLN A 596 -4.71 32.18 8.96
N TYR A 597 -5.80 32.59 9.60
CA TYR A 597 -6.70 31.70 10.34
C TYR A 597 -7.91 31.22 9.52
N VAL A 598 -7.97 31.59 8.22
CA VAL A 598 -9.02 31.16 7.29
C VAL A 598 -8.50 30.02 6.41
N VAL A 599 -8.70 28.78 6.87
CA VAL A 599 -8.09 27.60 6.23
C VAL A 599 -8.82 27.23 4.94
N SER A 600 -8.06 27.08 3.84
CA SER A 600 -8.59 26.68 2.52
C SER A 600 -9.36 25.36 2.53
N ARG A 601 -8.99 24.48 3.47
CA ARG A 601 -9.61 23.19 3.74
C ARG A 601 -11.12 23.28 3.98
N TRP A 602 -11.58 24.29 4.71
CA TRP A 602 -12.99 24.45 5.12
C TRP A 602 -13.82 25.29 4.16
N ARG A 603 -13.17 25.84 3.13
CA ARG A 603 -13.81 26.75 2.19
C ARG A 603 -14.69 26.05 1.17
N LYS A 604 -15.88 26.61 0.95
CA LYS A 604 -16.87 26.13 -0.05
C LYS A 604 -16.63 26.67 -1.45
N ASP A 605 -15.89 27.76 -1.58
CA ASP A 605 -15.54 28.40 -2.86
C ASP A 605 -14.33 27.74 -3.55
N VAL A 606 -13.64 26.84 -2.86
CA VAL A 606 -12.59 25.99 -3.45
C VAL A 606 -13.23 24.91 -4.31
N LYS A 607 -13.00 24.99 -5.64
CA LYS A 607 -13.47 23.98 -6.59
C LYS A 607 -12.70 22.68 -6.41
N ARG A 608 -13.36 21.66 -5.88
CA ARG A 608 -12.84 20.30 -5.77
C ARG A 608 -13.46 19.47 -6.89
N SER A 609 -12.62 19.00 -7.79
CA SER A 609 -13.03 18.05 -8.82
C SER A 609 -12.65 16.65 -8.38
N TYR A 610 -13.65 15.79 -8.24
CA TYR A 610 -13.46 14.34 -8.05
C TYR A 610 -13.34 13.58 -9.36
N VAL A 611 -13.42 14.28 -10.49
CA VAL A 611 -12.81 13.81 -11.73
C VAL A 611 -11.32 13.88 -11.51
N LEU A 612 -10.57 12.86 -11.94
CA LEU A 612 -9.11 12.89 -11.92
C LEU A 612 -8.67 14.07 -12.81
N ASN A 613 -8.51 15.24 -12.20
CA ASN A 613 -8.11 16.46 -12.89
C ASN A 613 -6.59 16.48 -12.92
N HIS A 614 -6.06 16.65 -14.12
CA HIS A 614 -4.65 16.46 -14.46
C HIS A 614 -3.86 17.73 -14.16
N SER A 615 -4.01 18.29 -12.95
CA SER A 615 -3.31 19.52 -12.60
C SER A 615 -1.79 19.26 -12.54
N ASN A 616 -1.03 20.06 -13.30
CA ASN A 616 0.44 20.08 -13.36
C ASN A 616 1.12 20.52 -12.06
N GLY A 617 0.39 20.59 -10.94
CA GLY A 617 0.90 21.06 -9.66
C GLY A 617 1.79 20.01 -8.99
N GLY A 618 3.10 20.29 -8.95
CA GLY A 618 4.07 19.53 -8.14
C GLY A 618 4.64 18.28 -8.80
N ILE A 619 4.73 18.24 -10.13
CA ILE A 619 5.43 17.16 -10.85
C ILE A 619 6.93 17.41 -10.76
N ASP A 620 7.64 16.59 -9.99
CA ASP A 620 9.09 16.48 -10.14
C ASP A 620 9.40 15.76 -11.46
N ILE A 621 9.77 16.54 -12.48
CA ILE A 621 10.10 16.06 -13.83
C ILE A 621 11.33 15.14 -13.81
N ASN A 622 12.17 15.21 -12.77
CA ASN A 622 13.35 14.36 -12.66
C ASN A 622 12.99 12.94 -12.19
N ASN A 623 11.89 12.77 -11.45
CA ASN A 623 11.44 11.47 -10.97
C ASN A 623 10.79 10.64 -12.11
N PRO A 624 11.35 9.47 -12.47
CA PRO A 624 10.81 8.65 -13.56
C PRO A 624 9.40 8.10 -13.30
N VAL A 625 9.04 7.88 -12.03
CA VAL A 625 7.69 7.43 -11.65
C VAL A 625 6.67 8.56 -11.86
N HIS A 626 7.03 9.80 -11.51
CA HIS A 626 6.17 10.96 -11.74
C HIS A 626 6.00 11.26 -13.23
N ARG A 627 7.06 11.09 -14.04
CA ARG A 627 6.99 11.21 -15.50
C ARG A 627 6.05 10.17 -16.11
N TYR A 628 6.21 8.90 -15.73
CA TYR A 628 5.34 7.83 -16.20
C TYR A 628 3.89 8.09 -15.81
N ASP A 629 3.61 8.39 -14.54
CA ASP A 629 2.26 8.64 -14.06
C ASP A 629 1.62 9.86 -14.73
N HIS A 630 2.38 10.93 -14.94
CA HIS A 630 1.90 12.11 -15.67
C HIS A 630 1.54 11.78 -17.13
N LEU A 631 2.43 11.10 -17.86
CA LEU A 631 2.17 10.70 -19.25
C LEU A 631 0.99 9.73 -19.33
N TYR A 632 0.94 8.73 -18.44
CA TYR A 632 -0.15 7.78 -18.34
C TYR A 632 -1.48 8.51 -18.12
N LYS A 633 -1.53 9.45 -17.19
CA LYS A 633 -2.70 10.31 -16.94
C LYS A 633 -3.12 11.06 -18.20
N CYS A 634 -2.22 11.81 -18.83
CA CYS A 634 -2.52 12.54 -20.07
C CYS A 634 -3.09 11.64 -21.17
N ILE A 635 -2.53 10.43 -21.33
CA ILE A 635 -2.99 9.45 -22.30
C ILE A 635 -4.36 8.90 -21.92
N MET A 636 -4.64 8.66 -20.63
CA MET A 636 -5.96 8.17 -20.19
C MET A 636 -7.08 9.16 -20.53
N GLN A 637 -6.88 10.47 -20.49
CA GLN A 637 -7.90 11.43 -20.96
C GLN A 637 -8.23 11.24 -22.43
N VAL A 638 -7.19 11.04 -23.24
CA VAL A 638 -7.32 10.82 -24.68
C VAL A 638 -8.06 9.50 -24.93
N VAL A 639 -7.78 8.46 -24.16
CA VAL A 639 -8.51 7.17 -24.22
C VAL A 639 -9.99 7.35 -23.83
N GLU A 640 -10.28 8.09 -22.75
CA GLU A 640 -11.65 8.35 -22.29
C GLU A 640 -12.48 9.16 -23.30
N GLU A 641 -11.88 10.11 -24.01
CA GLU A 641 -12.56 10.81 -25.11
C GLU A 641 -12.66 9.95 -26.38
N GLY A 642 -11.62 9.18 -26.68
CA GLY A 642 -11.52 8.30 -27.84
C GLY A 642 -12.56 7.19 -27.83
N ARG A 643 -12.87 6.61 -26.66
CA ARG A 643 -13.84 5.51 -26.54
C ARG A 643 -15.31 5.92 -26.74
N LYS A 644 -15.63 7.22 -26.77
CA LYS A 644 -17.02 7.70 -26.84
C LYS A 644 -17.71 7.46 -28.18
N SER A 645 -16.95 7.22 -29.25
CA SER A 645 -17.50 6.92 -30.58
C SER A 645 -16.46 6.25 -31.46
N GLU A 646 -16.89 5.50 -32.47
CA GLU A 646 -15.97 4.82 -33.41
C GLU A 646 -15.07 5.80 -34.19
N VAL A 647 -15.60 6.98 -34.54
CA VAL A 647 -14.83 8.02 -35.25
C VAL A 647 -13.69 8.53 -34.38
N ARG A 648 -14.01 8.95 -33.13
CA ARG A 648 -13.00 9.41 -32.16
C ARG A 648 -11.95 8.34 -31.84
N TYR A 649 -12.35 7.07 -31.80
CA TYR A 649 -11.43 5.96 -31.59
C TYR A 649 -10.38 5.88 -32.71
N LYS A 650 -10.81 5.92 -33.98
CA LYS A 650 -9.90 5.88 -35.14
C LYS A 650 -8.95 7.07 -35.16
N ASP A 651 -9.47 8.28 -34.91
CA ASP A 651 -8.65 9.50 -34.84
C ASP A 651 -7.62 9.44 -33.69
N THR A 652 -8.04 8.92 -32.53
CA THR A 652 -7.17 8.76 -31.36
C THR A 652 -6.04 7.77 -31.63
N VAL A 653 -6.33 6.63 -32.24
CA VAL A 653 -5.31 5.62 -32.60
C VAL A 653 -4.29 6.21 -33.57
N GLN A 654 -4.75 6.95 -34.60
CA GLN A 654 -3.86 7.60 -35.56
C GLN A 654 -2.98 8.66 -34.90
N ALA A 655 -3.53 9.46 -33.98
CA ALA A 655 -2.77 10.49 -33.26
C ALA A 655 -1.72 9.87 -32.32
N LEU A 656 -2.06 8.79 -31.60
CA LEU A 656 -1.13 8.09 -30.72
C LEU A 656 0.03 7.45 -31.50
N ASP A 657 -0.24 6.89 -32.68
CA ASP A 657 0.79 6.34 -33.57
C ASP A 657 1.75 7.44 -34.08
N GLN A 658 1.24 8.63 -34.39
CA GLN A 658 2.07 9.78 -34.76
C GLN A 658 2.95 10.27 -33.60
N ILE A 659 2.41 10.29 -32.38
CA ILE A 659 3.18 10.66 -31.18
C ILE A 659 4.29 9.64 -30.95
N LEU A 660 3.99 8.35 -31.03
CA LEU A 660 4.97 7.27 -30.86
C LEU A 660 6.09 7.37 -31.91
N LYS A 661 5.75 7.61 -33.18
CA LYS A 661 6.72 7.83 -34.26
C LYS A 661 7.64 9.02 -33.97
N LYS A 662 7.11 10.13 -33.47
CA LYS A 662 7.91 11.31 -33.10
C LYS A 662 8.88 11.01 -31.96
N LEU A 663 8.47 10.24 -30.96
CA LEU A 663 9.32 9.88 -29.83
C LEU A 663 10.47 8.97 -30.25
N ASN A 664 10.21 7.98 -31.10
CA ASN A 664 11.25 7.08 -31.63
C ASN A 664 12.25 7.82 -32.54
N LEU A 665 11.86 8.94 -33.16
CA LEU A 665 12.76 9.78 -33.96
C LEU A 665 13.69 10.66 -33.10
N VAL A 666 13.36 10.89 -31.84
CA VAL A 666 14.19 11.67 -30.90
C VAL A 666 15.37 10.84 -30.39
N GLU A 667 15.25 9.51 -30.31
CA GLU A 667 16.37 8.61 -29.98
C GLU A 667 17.49 8.62 -31.04
N GLY A 668 17.21 9.05 -32.27
CA GLY A 668 18.21 9.20 -33.33
C GLY A 668 19.01 10.51 -33.31
N ARG A 669 18.85 11.36 -32.28
CA ARG A 669 19.52 12.66 -32.14
C ARG A 669 20.27 12.85 -30.81
N LEU A 670 20.46 11.79 -30.04
CA LEU A 670 21.31 11.78 -28.84
C LEU A 670 22.61 11.03 -29.10
#